data_AF-A0A8S9H562-F1
#
_entry.id   AF-A0A8S9H562-F1
#
_cell.length_a   1.000
_cell.length_b   1.000
_cell.length_c   1.000
_cell.angle_alpha   90.00
_cell.angle_beta   90.00
_cell.angle_gamma   90.00
#
_symmetry.space_group_name_H-M   'P 1'
#
loop_
_entity.id
_entity.type
_entity.pdbx_description
1 polymer ?
#
loop_
_entity_poly.entity_id
_entity_poly.type
_entity_poly.pdbx_seq_one_letter_code
_entity_poly.pdbx_strand_id
1 'polypeptide(L)'
;MVPLLTLYRIKSFNSMPFCRLRMAHTADSVNPRDVCIVGVARTPMGGFLGSLSSSPATKLGSVAIAAALKRANVDPSVVQEVVFGNVLSANLGQAPARQAALGAGIPNSVICTTVNKVCASGMKAVMIAAQSIQLGINDVVVAGGMESMSNTPKYLAEARKGSRFGHDSLVDGMLKDGLWDVYNDCGMGSCAELCAEKFEITREQQDDYAVQSFERGIAAQEAGAFTWEIVPVEVSGGKGRPSTIVDKDEGLGKVIYAPFWLHRLCINVLIYVPFSLLTLSLISQFDAAKLRKLRPSFKENGGTVTAGNASSIRFRMAHTTDSVNPRDVCIVGVARTPMGGFLGSLSSLPATKLGSVAIAAALKRANVDPSLVQEVVFGNVLSANLGQAPARQAALGAGIPNSVICTTVNKVCASGMKAVMIAAQSIQLGINDVVVAGGMESMSNTPKYLAEARKGSRFGNDSLVDGMLKDGLWDVYNDCGMGSCAELCAEKFQITREQQDDYAVQSFERGIAAQEAGAFTWEIVPVEVSGGRGRPSTIVEKDEGLGKALVSFIVFMSQFDAAKLRKLRPSFKDNGGTVTAGNASSISDGAAALVLVSGEKALQLGLQVLAKIKGYGDAAQEPEFFTTAPALAIPKAIAHAGLQSSQVDYYEINEAFAVVALANQKLLGITPEKVNVNGGAVSLGHPLGCSGARILITLLGILKNRNGKYGVGGVCNGGGGASALVLELV
;
A
#
# COMPACT_ATOMS: atom_id res chain seq x y z
N MET A 1 48.37 16.10 -60.93
CA MET A 1 47.13 16.82 -61.28
C MET A 1 45.95 15.91 -61.00
N VAL A 2 44.89 16.46 -60.40
CA VAL A 2 43.68 15.81 -59.86
C VAL A 2 43.03 14.80 -60.82
N PRO A 3 42.38 13.74 -60.29
CA PRO A 3 41.13 13.29 -60.90
C PRO A 3 39.98 12.99 -59.91
N LEU A 4 38.80 13.46 -60.32
CA LEU A 4 37.42 12.95 -60.19
C LEU A 4 36.94 12.28 -58.88
N LEU A 5 35.92 12.93 -58.29
CA LEU A 5 35.06 12.44 -57.21
C LEU A 5 34.11 11.31 -57.68
N THR A 6 34.04 10.26 -56.87
CA THR A 6 33.19 9.08 -57.02
C THR A 6 31.82 9.28 -56.36
N LEU A 7 30.75 9.16 -57.15
CA LEU A 7 29.37 8.96 -56.70
C LEU A 7 29.18 7.50 -56.25
N TYR A 8 28.82 7.26 -54.98
CA TYR A 8 28.34 5.94 -54.53
C TYR A 8 26.80 5.92 -54.45
N ARG A 9 26.22 5.07 -55.30
CA ARG A 9 24.80 4.69 -55.33
C ARG A 9 24.37 4.03 -54.01
N ILE A 10 23.26 4.52 -53.45
CA ILE A 10 22.46 3.86 -52.41
C ILE A 10 21.89 2.56 -53.00
N LYS A 11 22.28 1.41 -52.46
CA LYS A 11 21.67 0.11 -52.73
C LYS A 11 20.53 -0.14 -51.74
N SER A 12 19.41 -0.59 -52.28
CA SER A 12 18.19 -1.04 -51.61
C SER A 12 18.46 -1.99 -50.43
N PHE A 13 18.05 -1.60 -49.23
CA PHE A 13 17.91 -2.47 -48.06
C PHE A 13 16.59 -3.26 -48.17
N ASN A 14 16.57 -4.30 -49.01
CA ASN A 14 15.51 -5.30 -49.04
C ASN A 14 16.17 -6.68 -49.14
N SER A 15 16.55 -7.23 -47.98
CA SER A 15 16.90 -8.64 -47.70
C SER A 15 17.99 -8.73 -46.62
N MET A 16 17.60 -8.51 -45.36
CA MET A 16 18.29 -9.19 -44.26
C MET A 16 17.34 -10.27 -43.72
N PRO A 17 17.80 -11.52 -43.56
CA PRO A 17 16.97 -12.54 -42.94
C PRO A 17 16.70 -12.10 -41.51
N PHE A 18 15.42 -12.08 -41.14
CA PHE A 18 14.96 -11.91 -39.76
C PHE A 18 15.88 -12.69 -38.84
N CYS A 19 16.55 -11.98 -37.94
CA CYS A 19 17.23 -12.59 -36.81
C CYS A 19 16.13 -13.24 -35.96
N ARG A 20 15.81 -14.51 -36.23
CA ARG A 20 15.20 -15.37 -35.21
C ARG A 20 16.11 -15.22 -34.01
N LEU A 21 15.65 -14.58 -32.93
CA LEU A 21 16.27 -14.75 -31.63
C LEU A 21 16.37 -16.26 -31.42
N ARG A 22 17.56 -16.83 -31.61
CA ARG A 22 17.89 -18.13 -31.04
C ARG A 22 17.91 -17.89 -29.54
N MET A 23 16.76 -18.00 -28.88
CA MET A 23 16.71 -18.26 -27.45
C MET A 23 17.24 -19.69 -27.25
N ALA A 24 18.56 -19.83 -27.31
CA ALA A 24 19.25 -21.09 -27.08
C ALA A 24 20.53 -20.78 -26.31
N HIS A 25 20.38 -20.22 -25.12
CA HIS A 25 21.25 -20.63 -24.03
C HIS A 25 20.63 -21.91 -23.47
N THR A 26 21.32 -23.04 -23.65
CA THR A 26 20.96 -24.30 -22.99
C THR A 26 21.02 -24.07 -21.47
N ALA A 27 20.10 -24.69 -20.71
CA ALA A 27 20.04 -24.55 -19.25
C ALA A 27 21.39 -24.82 -18.56
N ASP A 28 22.28 -25.57 -19.21
CA ASP A 28 23.62 -25.94 -18.75
C ASP A 28 24.60 -24.75 -18.57
N SER A 29 24.31 -23.56 -19.08
CA SER A 29 25.19 -22.37 -18.95
C SER A 29 24.69 -21.32 -17.94
N VAL A 30 23.60 -21.59 -17.22
CA VAL A 30 22.97 -20.64 -16.28
C VAL A 30 23.40 -20.98 -14.85
N ASN A 31 23.84 -19.97 -14.08
CA ASN A 31 24.16 -20.21 -12.68
C ASN A 31 22.86 -20.57 -11.93
N PRO A 32 22.85 -21.57 -11.03
CA PRO A 32 21.66 -21.92 -10.25
C PRO A 32 20.99 -20.76 -9.49
N ARG A 33 21.67 -19.62 -9.33
CA ARG A 33 21.14 -18.40 -8.68
C ARG A 33 20.69 -17.30 -9.65
N ASP A 34 20.83 -17.49 -10.96
CA ASP A 34 20.40 -16.50 -11.95
C ASP A 34 18.88 -16.47 -12.06
N VAL A 35 18.30 -15.27 -12.08
CA VAL A 35 16.86 -15.08 -12.32
C VAL A 35 16.63 -15.05 -13.84
N CYS A 36 15.90 -16.03 -14.34
CA CYS A 36 15.61 -16.16 -15.77
C CYS A 36 14.19 -15.67 -16.12
N ILE A 37 14.07 -14.87 -17.18
CA ILE A 37 12.78 -14.53 -17.77
C ILE A 37 12.45 -15.57 -18.85
N VAL A 38 11.49 -16.46 -18.54
CA VAL A 38 11.13 -17.59 -19.42
C VAL A 38 9.88 -17.35 -20.26
N GLY A 39 9.14 -16.27 -20.02
CA GLY A 39 7.98 -15.90 -20.83
C GLY A 39 7.54 -14.47 -20.58
N VAL A 40 6.98 -13.85 -21.63
CA VAL A 40 6.43 -12.49 -21.56
C VAL A 40 5.17 -12.38 -22.40
N ALA A 41 4.27 -11.51 -21.94
CA ALA A 41 3.08 -11.14 -22.67
C ALA A 41 2.57 -9.78 -22.19
N ARG A 42 1.92 -9.06 -23.10
CA ARG A 42 1.11 -7.88 -22.78
C ARG A 42 -0.19 -7.91 -23.57
N THR A 43 -1.21 -7.25 -23.05
CA THR A 43 -2.39 -6.90 -23.85
C THR A 43 -2.03 -5.76 -24.81
N PRO A 44 -2.86 -5.49 -25.83
CA PRO A 44 -2.79 -4.23 -26.54
C PRO A 44 -3.05 -3.06 -25.58
N MET A 45 -2.54 -1.89 -25.93
CA MET A 45 -2.78 -0.64 -25.24
C MET A 45 -4.06 0.01 -25.80
N GLY A 46 -5.07 0.16 -24.94
CA GLY A 46 -6.30 0.87 -25.30
C GLY A 46 -6.18 2.38 -25.04
N GLY A 47 -6.82 3.18 -25.89
CA GLY A 47 -6.98 4.61 -25.68
C GLY A 47 -7.93 4.90 -24.51
N PHE A 48 -7.86 6.13 -23.97
CA PHE A 48 -8.80 6.58 -22.94
C PHE A 48 -10.23 6.56 -23.47
N LEU A 49 -11.13 5.86 -22.75
CA LEU A 49 -12.49 5.55 -23.21
C LEU A 49 -12.55 4.85 -24.59
N GLY A 50 -11.48 4.15 -24.96
CA GLY A 50 -11.34 3.39 -26.21
C GLY A 50 -11.89 1.97 -26.15
N SER A 51 -11.39 1.08 -27.00
CA SER A 51 -11.91 -0.29 -27.15
C SER A 51 -11.82 -1.13 -25.88
N LEU A 52 -10.79 -0.93 -25.05
CA LEU A 52 -10.60 -1.66 -23.79
C LEU A 52 -11.31 -1.01 -22.59
N SER A 53 -12.09 0.07 -22.80
CA SER A 53 -12.67 0.86 -21.70
C SER A 53 -13.70 0.12 -20.84
N SER A 54 -14.25 -1.01 -21.31
CA SER A 54 -15.12 -1.89 -20.52
C SER A 54 -14.37 -2.99 -19.76
N SER A 55 -13.07 -3.16 -20.01
CA SER A 55 -12.26 -4.19 -19.37
C SER A 55 -11.56 -3.64 -18.11
N PRO A 56 -11.86 -4.19 -16.91
CA PRO A 56 -11.16 -3.80 -15.70
C PRO A 56 -9.70 -4.25 -15.75
N ALA A 57 -8.84 -3.55 -14.99
CA ALA A 57 -7.41 -3.84 -14.92
C ALA A 57 -7.13 -5.31 -14.57
N THR A 58 -7.91 -5.89 -13.65
CA THR A 58 -7.78 -7.29 -13.24
C THR A 58 -7.99 -8.27 -14.39
N LYS A 59 -8.95 -8.00 -15.29
CA LYS A 59 -9.19 -8.82 -16.49
C LYS A 59 -8.04 -8.73 -17.49
N LEU A 60 -7.52 -7.52 -17.72
CA LEU A 60 -6.36 -7.30 -18.58
C LEU A 60 -5.12 -8.03 -18.02
N GLY A 61 -4.92 -7.94 -16.71
CA GLY A 61 -3.89 -8.70 -15.98
C GLY A 61 -4.04 -10.21 -16.17
N SER A 62 -5.26 -10.76 -16.05
CA SER A 62 -5.51 -12.18 -16.27
C SER A 62 -5.10 -12.66 -17.67
N VAL A 63 -5.43 -11.88 -18.70
CA VAL A 63 -5.07 -12.22 -20.08
C VAL A 63 -3.55 -12.25 -20.25
N ALA A 64 -2.85 -11.25 -19.72
CA ALA A 64 -1.39 -11.18 -19.79
C ALA A 64 -0.72 -12.34 -19.03
N ILE A 65 -1.17 -12.66 -17.81
CA ILE A 65 -0.64 -13.77 -16.99
C ILE A 65 -0.81 -15.11 -17.73
N ALA A 66 -2.03 -15.43 -18.16
CA ALA A 66 -2.33 -16.71 -18.80
C ALA A 66 -1.49 -16.91 -20.08
N ALA A 67 -1.32 -15.84 -20.86
CA ALA A 67 -0.53 -15.91 -22.08
C ALA A 67 0.98 -16.01 -21.84
N ALA A 68 1.51 -15.32 -20.82
CA ALA A 68 2.92 -15.43 -20.45
C ALA A 68 3.28 -16.88 -20.05
N LEU A 69 2.44 -17.51 -19.22
CA LEU A 69 2.60 -18.91 -18.82
C LEU A 69 2.48 -19.87 -19.99
N LYS A 70 1.46 -19.69 -20.83
CA LYS A 70 1.26 -20.51 -22.04
C LYS A 70 2.45 -20.42 -23.00
N ARG A 71 3.00 -19.22 -23.21
CA ARG A 71 4.18 -19.01 -24.08
C ARG A 71 5.45 -19.62 -23.50
N ALA A 72 5.61 -19.57 -22.18
CA ALA A 72 6.73 -20.20 -21.48
C ALA A 72 6.60 -21.73 -21.37
N ASN A 73 5.43 -22.29 -21.71
CA ASN A 73 5.07 -23.68 -21.42
C ASN A 73 5.24 -24.03 -19.91
N VAL A 74 4.85 -23.09 -19.04
CA VAL A 74 4.89 -23.26 -17.59
C VAL A 74 3.49 -23.62 -17.08
N ASP A 75 3.40 -24.71 -16.34
CA ASP A 75 2.16 -25.13 -15.68
C ASP A 75 1.78 -24.11 -14.57
N PRO A 76 0.55 -23.57 -14.55
CA PRO A 76 0.09 -22.68 -13.48
C PRO A 76 0.27 -23.23 -12.07
N SER A 77 0.30 -24.55 -11.88
CA SER A 77 0.45 -25.21 -10.58
C SER A 77 1.84 -25.10 -9.95
N VAL A 78 2.89 -24.83 -10.74
CA VAL A 78 4.25 -24.64 -10.21
C VAL A 78 4.52 -23.19 -9.80
N VAL A 79 3.65 -22.25 -10.18
CA VAL A 79 3.79 -20.84 -9.79
C VAL A 79 3.57 -20.72 -8.28
N GLN A 80 4.53 -20.14 -7.57
CA GLN A 80 4.43 -19.97 -6.11
C GLN A 80 3.92 -18.57 -5.74
N GLU A 81 4.28 -17.54 -6.52
CA GLU A 81 3.88 -16.15 -6.24
C GLU A 81 3.47 -15.37 -7.50
N VAL A 82 2.51 -14.46 -7.34
CA VAL A 82 2.14 -13.44 -8.32
C VAL A 82 2.33 -12.05 -7.70
N VAL A 83 3.16 -11.20 -8.30
CA VAL A 83 3.37 -9.80 -7.86
C VAL A 83 2.98 -8.87 -8.99
N PHE A 84 1.93 -8.07 -8.82
CA PHE A 84 1.43 -7.20 -9.89
C PHE A 84 1.35 -5.75 -9.45
N GLY A 85 1.84 -4.86 -10.31
CA GLY A 85 1.69 -3.42 -10.16
C GLY A 85 0.29 -2.95 -10.55
N ASN A 86 -0.34 -2.12 -9.72
CA ASN A 86 -1.58 -1.43 -10.07
C ASN A 86 -1.66 -0.09 -9.31
N VAL A 87 -1.92 1.01 -10.02
CA VAL A 87 -1.88 2.36 -9.44
C VAL A 87 -3.28 2.77 -8.99
N LEU A 88 -4.26 2.64 -9.88
CA LEU A 88 -5.64 3.04 -9.64
C LEU A 88 -6.48 1.83 -9.24
N SER A 89 -6.36 1.41 -7.98
CA SER A 89 -7.05 0.22 -7.46
C SER A 89 -8.50 0.46 -7.04
N ALA A 90 -8.94 1.71 -6.98
CA ALA A 90 -10.28 2.07 -6.52
C ALA A 90 -11.37 1.40 -7.37
N ASN A 91 -12.39 0.82 -6.71
CA ASN A 91 -13.52 0.11 -7.31
C ASN A 91 -13.19 -1.23 -7.99
N LEU A 92 -11.92 -1.69 -7.97
CA LEU A 92 -11.58 -3.03 -8.46
C LEU A 92 -11.98 -4.13 -7.47
N GLY A 93 -12.18 -3.79 -6.20
CA GLY A 93 -12.37 -4.73 -5.13
C GLY A 93 -11.05 -5.20 -4.49
N GLN A 94 -11.17 -6.00 -3.43
CA GLN A 94 -10.01 -6.44 -2.66
C GLN A 94 -9.03 -7.29 -3.47
N ALA A 95 -7.75 -7.21 -3.11
CA ALA A 95 -6.64 -7.99 -3.67
C ALA A 95 -6.60 -8.08 -5.22
N PRO A 96 -6.43 -6.96 -5.96
CA PRO A 96 -6.48 -6.96 -7.42
C PRO A 96 -5.55 -8.00 -8.09
N ALA A 97 -4.30 -8.13 -7.64
CA ALA A 97 -3.36 -9.13 -8.19
C ALA A 97 -3.89 -10.57 -8.05
N ARG A 98 -4.62 -10.87 -6.97
CA ARG A 98 -5.24 -12.18 -6.75
C ARG A 98 -6.39 -12.41 -7.75
N GLN A 99 -7.22 -11.39 -8.00
CA GLN A 99 -8.27 -11.47 -9.00
C GLN A 99 -7.70 -11.75 -10.40
N ALA A 100 -6.61 -11.06 -10.75
CA ALA A 100 -5.92 -11.27 -12.02
C ALA A 100 -5.35 -12.70 -12.12
N ALA A 101 -4.71 -13.20 -11.06
CA ALA A 101 -4.15 -14.55 -11.00
C ALA A 101 -5.23 -15.63 -11.14
N LEU A 102 -6.30 -15.58 -10.35
CA LEU A 102 -7.39 -16.56 -10.41
C LEU A 102 -8.09 -16.52 -11.78
N GLY A 103 -8.32 -15.32 -12.33
CA GLY A 103 -8.87 -15.17 -13.68
C GLY A 103 -7.97 -15.70 -14.81
N ALA A 104 -6.68 -15.91 -14.53
CA ALA A 104 -5.72 -16.55 -15.43
C ALA A 104 -5.60 -18.07 -15.25
N GLY A 105 -6.35 -18.66 -14.30
CA GLY A 105 -6.27 -20.09 -13.98
C GLY A 105 -5.13 -20.46 -13.03
N ILE A 106 -4.54 -19.49 -12.33
CA ILE A 106 -3.58 -19.77 -11.25
C ILE A 106 -4.32 -20.40 -10.06
N PRO A 107 -3.78 -21.46 -9.41
CA PRO A 107 -4.44 -22.11 -8.28
C PRO A 107 -4.63 -21.22 -7.04
N ASN A 108 -5.62 -21.58 -6.23
CA ASN A 108 -5.91 -20.88 -4.97
C ASN A 108 -4.75 -20.92 -3.96
N SER A 109 -3.83 -21.88 -4.04
CA SER A 109 -2.66 -21.97 -3.17
C SER A 109 -1.59 -20.88 -3.41
N VAL A 110 -1.65 -20.20 -4.55
CA VAL A 110 -0.59 -19.26 -4.99
C VAL A 110 -0.73 -17.90 -4.32
N ILE A 111 0.35 -17.41 -3.72
CA ILE A 111 0.34 -16.13 -3.00
C ILE A 111 0.32 -14.95 -3.99
N CYS A 112 -0.44 -13.91 -3.68
CA CYS A 112 -0.60 -12.76 -4.58
C CYS A 112 -0.38 -11.44 -3.82
N THR A 113 0.36 -10.51 -4.41
CA THR A 113 0.66 -9.18 -3.84
C THR A 113 0.46 -8.09 -4.88
N THR A 114 -0.27 -7.02 -4.53
CA THR A 114 -0.38 -5.82 -5.38
C THR A 114 0.62 -4.77 -4.88
N VAL A 115 1.29 -4.07 -5.78
CA VAL A 115 2.23 -2.98 -5.42
C VAL A 115 1.91 -1.71 -6.20
N ASN A 116 2.16 -0.56 -5.58
CA ASN A 116 1.97 0.74 -6.18
C ASN A 116 3.23 1.61 -5.97
N LYS A 117 3.91 1.85 -7.08
CA LYS A 117 5.00 2.82 -7.27
C LYS A 117 4.69 3.72 -8.47
N VAL A 118 3.42 4.10 -8.63
CA VAL A 118 2.88 4.85 -9.78
C VAL A 118 3.29 4.15 -11.09
N CYS A 119 3.79 4.85 -12.10
CA CYS A 119 4.14 4.26 -13.40
C CYS A 119 5.23 3.17 -13.29
N ALA A 120 6.03 3.14 -12.23
CA ALA A 120 7.09 2.15 -12.02
C ALA A 120 6.60 0.87 -11.32
N SER A 121 5.30 0.72 -11.06
CA SER A 121 4.73 -0.41 -10.29
C SER A 121 5.06 -1.77 -10.91
N GLY A 122 4.92 -1.91 -12.24
CA GLY A 122 5.23 -3.17 -12.92
C GLY A 122 6.71 -3.57 -12.81
N MET A 123 7.62 -2.60 -12.94
CA MET A 123 9.06 -2.85 -12.76
C MET A 123 9.39 -3.20 -11.32
N LYS A 124 8.80 -2.52 -10.33
CA LYS A 124 9.04 -2.84 -8.92
C LYS A 124 8.51 -4.24 -8.58
N ALA A 125 7.42 -4.67 -9.19
CA ALA A 125 6.91 -6.03 -9.03
C ALA A 125 7.92 -7.08 -9.55
N VAL A 126 8.52 -6.86 -10.72
CA VAL A 126 9.58 -7.72 -11.26
C VAL A 126 10.81 -7.74 -10.34
N MET A 127 11.21 -6.59 -9.78
CA MET A 127 12.31 -6.52 -8.82
C MET A 127 12.03 -7.35 -7.56
N ILE A 128 10.82 -7.26 -6.99
CA ILE A 128 10.42 -8.05 -5.81
C ILE A 128 10.41 -9.55 -6.13
N ALA A 129 9.91 -9.94 -7.31
CA ALA A 129 9.93 -11.33 -7.76
C ALA A 129 11.37 -11.87 -7.88
N ALA A 130 12.27 -11.10 -8.51
CA ALA A 130 13.67 -11.46 -8.63
C ALA A 130 14.35 -11.63 -7.26
N GLN A 131 14.09 -10.71 -6.32
CA GLN A 131 14.62 -10.80 -4.96
C GLN A 131 14.15 -12.07 -4.25
N SER A 132 12.88 -12.43 -4.41
CA SER A 132 12.31 -13.66 -3.82
C SER A 132 13.00 -14.92 -4.36
N ILE A 133 13.28 -14.96 -5.66
CA ILE A 133 14.00 -16.07 -6.31
C ILE A 133 15.46 -16.13 -5.86
N GLN A 134 16.16 -14.99 -5.81
CA GLN A 134 17.57 -14.93 -5.38
C GLN A 134 17.78 -15.41 -3.94
N LEU A 135 16.78 -15.23 -3.07
CA LEU A 135 16.80 -15.72 -1.69
C LEU A 135 16.37 -17.18 -1.55
N GLY A 136 15.96 -17.85 -2.63
CA GLY A 136 15.47 -19.22 -2.59
C GLY A 136 14.12 -19.37 -1.89
N ILE A 137 13.32 -18.30 -1.83
CA ILE A 137 11.97 -18.33 -1.22
C ILE A 137 10.97 -18.95 -2.19
N ASN A 138 11.10 -18.62 -3.48
CA ASN A 138 10.31 -19.14 -4.58
C ASN A 138 11.24 -19.48 -5.76
N ASP A 139 10.78 -20.36 -6.64
CA ASP A 139 11.46 -20.76 -7.88
C ASP A 139 10.78 -20.18 -9.12
N VAL A 140 9.44 -20.13 -9.11
CA VAL A 140 8.60 -19.67 -10.23
C VAL A 140 7.65 -18.59 -9.74
N VAL A 141 7.84 -17.38 -10.28
CA VAL A 141 7.04 -16.20 -9.93
C VAL A 141 6.54 -15.52 -11.20
N VAL A 142 5.28 -15.10 -11.19
CA VAL A 142 4.72 -14.27 -12.27
C VAL A 142 4.67 -12.83 -11.80
N ALA A 143 5.34 -11.92 -12.53
CA ALA A 143 5.40 -10.51 -12.18
C ALA A 143 5.10 -9.60 -13.36
N GLY A 144 4.45 -8.47 -13.08
CA GLY A 144 4.04 -7.54 -14.13
C GLY A 144 3.23 -6.37 -13.60
N GLY A 145 2.43 -5.74 -14.46
CA GLY A 145 1.55 -4.64 -14.10
C GLY A 145 0.25 -4.68 -14.88
N MET A 146 -0.78 -4.05 -14.31
CA MET A 146 -2.10 -3.91 -14.91
C MET A 146 -2.73 -2.57 -14.54
N GLU A 147 -3.45 -1.95 -15.46
CA GLU A 147 -4.09 -0.66 -15.23
C GLU A 147 -5.31 -0.46 -16.15
N SER A 148 -6.31 0.28 -15.67
CA SER A 148 -7.45 0.73 -16.47
C SER A 148 -7.95 2.08 -15.98
N MET A 149 -7.37 3.15 -16.54
CA MET A 149 -7.75 4.54 -16.22
C MET A 149 -9.22 4.83 -16.58
N SER A 150 -9.78 4.12 -17.56
CA SER A 150 -11.18 4.26 -17.98
C SER A 150 -12.17 3.70 -16.95
N ASN A 151 -11.73 2.88 -16.00
CA ASN A 151 -12.58 2.28 -14.97
C ASN A 151 -12.40 2.90 -13.59
N THR A 152 -11.48 3.85 -13.46
CA THR A 152 -11.31 4.61 -12.21
C THR A 152 -12.56 5.44 -11.94
N PRO A 153 -13.21 5.26 -10.78
CA PRO A 153 -14.45 5.96 -10.45
C PRO A 153 -14.20 7.44 -10.15
N LYS A 154 -15.29 8.22 -10.01
CA LYS A 154 -15.25 9.51 -9.32
C LYS A 154 -15.62 9.33 -7.85
N TYR A 155 -15.13 10.20 -6.98
CA TYR A 155 -15.32 10.12 -5.53
C TYR A 155 -16.23 11.23 -5.02
N LEU A 156 -17.04 10.90 -4.03
CA LEU A 156 -17.59 11.87 -3.09
C LEU A 156 -16.81 11.72 -1.78
N ALA A 157 -15.86 12.63 -1.56
CA ALA A 157 -14.90 12.55 -0.47
C ALA A 157 -15.57 12.74 0.91
N GLU A 158 -16.51 13.67 1.00
CA GLU A 158 -17.13 14.06 2.27
C GLU A 158 -18.41 13.28 2.58
N ALA A 159 -18.92 12.50 1.63
CA ALA A 159 -20.18 11.75 1.76
C ALA A 159 -20.26 10.84 3.00
N ARG A 160 -19.13 10.33 3.50
CA ARG A 160 -19.10 9.50 4.72
C ARG A 160 -19.26 10.33 6.01
N LYS A 161 -18.61 11.49 6.09
CA LYS A 161 -18.69 12.37 7.27
C LYS A 161 -19.97 13.20 7.27
N GLY A 162 -20.59 13.35 6.10
CA GLY A 162 -21.78 14.13 5.88
C GLY A 162 -21.45 15.62 5.68
N SER A 163 -22.13 16.25 4.73
CA SER A 163 -22.00 17.69 4.48
C SER A 163 -22.91 18.46 5.45
N ARG A 164 -22.34 19.13 6.45
CA ARG A 164 -23.12 19.93 7.42
C ARG A 164 -23.84 21.14 6.79
N PHE A 165 -23.24 21.75 5.76
CA PHE A 165 -23.82 22.84 4.96
C PHE A 165 -23.17 22.86 3.57
N GLY A 166 -23.93 23.15 2.52
CA GLY A 166 -23.40 23.35 1.15
C GLY A 166 -23.49 22.13 0.22
N HIS A 167 -22.81 22.23 -0.93
CA HIS A 167 -22.73 21.19 -1.97
C HIS A 167 -21.49 20.30 -1.75
N ASP A 168 -21.59 19.02 -2.11
CA ASP A 168 -20.42 18.15 -2.22
C ASP A 168 -19.81 18.24 -3.63
N SER A 169 -18.54 17.90 -3.79
CA SER A 169 -17.81 17.93 -5.06
C SER A 169 -17.39 16.54 -5.50
N LEU A 170 -17.63 16.22 -6.78
CA LEU A 170 -17.09 15.01 -7.38
C LEU A 170 -15.61 15.19 -7.69
N VAL A 171 -14.77 14.41 -7.00
CA VAL A 171 -13.33 14.35 -7.26
C VAL A 171 -13.07 13.29 -8.33
N ASP A 172 -12.35 13.64 -9.39
CA ASP A 172 -11.93 12.65 -10.38
C ASP A 172 -10.75 11.83 -9.83
N GLY A 173 -10.98 10.54 -9.56
CA GLY A 173 -9.96 9.67 -8.98
C GLY A 173 -8.74 9.41 -9.88
N MET A 174 -8.92 9.43 -11.20
CA MET A 174 -7.80 9.29 -12.14
C MET A 174 -6.88 10.51 -12.04
N LEU A 175 -7.45 11.71 -11.92
CA LEU A 175 -6.66 12.91 -11.69
C LEU A 175 -6.03 12.87 -10.29
N LYS A 176 -6.85 12.75 -9.25
CA LYS A 176 -6.41 12.84 -7.85
C LYS A 176 -5.32 11.83 -7.51
N ASP A 177 -5.54 10.55 -7.79
CA ASP A 177 -4.65 9.46 -7.35
C ASP A 177 -3.63 9.05 -8.42
N GLY A 178 -3.88 9.41 -9.68
CA GLY A 178 -3.10 8.95 -10.83
C GLY A 178 -2.29 10.02 -11.55
N LEU A 179 -2.72 11.29 -11.58
CA LEU A 179 -2.13 12.34 -12.44
C LEU A 179 -1.92 13.70 -11.75
N TRP A 180 -2.11 13.78 -10.43
CA TRP A 180 -1.93 14.99 -9.64
C TRP A 180 -0.72 14.87 -8.71
N ASP A 181 0.15 15.87 -8.77
CA ASP A 181 1.23 16.04 -7.81
C ASP A 181 0.68 16.69 -6.53
N VAL A 182 0.63 15.90 -5.46
CA VAL A 182 0.12 16.32 -4.15
C VAL A 182 1.01 17.38 -3.49
N TYR A 183 2.28 17.51 -3.89
CA TYR A 183 3.24 18.42 -3.24
C TYR A 183 3.19 19.82 -3.83
N ASN A 184 3.20 19.90 -5.16
CA ASN A 184 3.17 21.18 -5.87
C ASN A 184 1.74 21.63 -6.22
N ASP A 185 0.74 20.79 -5.88
CA ASP A 185 -0.67 21.00 -6.18
C ASP A 185 -0.92 21.32 -7.66
N CYS A 186 -0.34 20.50 -8.54
CA CYS A 186 -0.43 20.68 -9.98
C CYS A 186 -0.58 19.35 -10.73
N GLY A 187 -1.05 19.42 -11.96
CA GLY A 187 -1.16 18.25 -12.83
C GLY A 187 0.21 17.83 -13.37
N MET A 188 0.37 16.55 -13.72
CA MET A 188 1.62 16.02 -14.28
C MET A 188 2.13 16.76 -15.53
N GLY A 189 1.23 17.34 -16.34
CA GLY A 189 1.62 18.19 -17.47
C GLY A 189 2.43 19.41 -17.03
N SER A 190 2.03 20.08 -15.93
CA SER A 190 2.78 21.19 -15.34
C SER A 190 4.14 20.74 -14.80
N CYS A 191 4.24 19.54 -14.23
CA CYS A 191 5.55 18.98 -13.84
C CYS A 191 6.46 18.74 -15.07
N ALA A 192 5.88 18.36 -16.21
CA ALA A 192 6.64 18.21 -17.46
C ALA A 192 7.14 19.58 -17.98
N GLU A 193 6.33 20.64 -17.88
CA GLU A 193 6.76 22.01 -18.22
C GLU A 193 7.93 22.47 -17.34
N LEU A 194 7.92 22.17 -16.04
CA LEU A 194 9.05 22.47 -15.14
C LEU A 194 10.33 21.73 -15.56
N CYS A 195 10.20 20.51 -16.09
CA CYS A 195 11.33 19.76 -16.63
C CYS A 195 11.86 20.43 -17.91
N ALA A 196 10.96 20.80 -18.82
CA ALA A 196 11.32 21.48 -20.05
C ALA A 196 12.02 22.81 -19.79
N GLU A 197 11.49 23.63 -18.87
CA GLU A 197 12.09 24.89 -18.45
C GLU A 197 13.49 24.67 -17.83
N LYS A 198 13.61 23.73 -16.89
CA LYS A 198 14.86 23.45 -16.17
C LYS A 198 16.01 23.01 -17.09
N PHE A 199 15.69 22.27 -18.15
CA PHE A 199 16.67 21.74 -19.09
C PHE A 199 16.65 22.44 -20.45
N GLU A 200 15.97 23.59 -20.54
CA GLU A 200 15.91 24.43 -21.76
C GLU A 200 15.41 23.65 -23.00
N ILE A 201 14.48 22.70 -22.79
CA ILE A 201 13.90 21.89 -23.87
C ILE A 201 12.79 22.69 -24.56
N THR A 202 12.97 22.99 -25.85
CA THR A 202 12.01 23.79 -26.59
C THR A 202 10.75 23.00 -26.93
N ARG A 203 9.65 23.72 -27.18
CA ARG A 203 8.40 23.11 -27.67
C ARG A 203 8.61 22.35 -28.98
N GLU A 204 9.41 22.91 -29.90
CA GLU A 204 9.75 22.29 -31.18
C GLU A 204 10.48 20.95 -30.99
N GLN A 205 11.47 20.89 -30.09
CA GLN A 205 12.16 19.63 -29.76
C GLN A 205 11.21 18.55 -29.22
N GLN A 206 10.24 18.95 -28.39
CA GLN A 206 9.22 18.04 -27.86
C GLN A 206 8.29 17.53 -28.95
N ASP A 207 7.79 18.42 -29.82
CA ASP A 207 6.92 18.07 -30.94
C ASP A 207 7.66 17.17 -31.94
N ASP A 208 8.90 17.50 -32.31
CA ASP A 208 9.73 16.70 -33.21
C ASP A 208 9.97 15.28 -32.65
N TYR A 209 10.31 15.18 -31.36
CA TYR A 209 10.48 13.88 -30.72
C TYR A 209 9.17 13.09 -30.70
N ALA A 210 8.04 13.74 -30.40
CA ALA A 210 6.73 13.10 -30.37
C ALA A 210 6.35 12.55 -31.75
N VAL A 211 6.50 13.34 -32.83
CA VAL A 211 6.26 12.91 -34.21
C VAL A 211 7.11 11.71 -34.56
N GLN A 212 8.43 11.78 -34.35
CA GLN A 212 9.33 10.65 -34.62
C GLN A 212 8.97 9.42 -33.80
N SER A 213 8.49 9.59 -32.55
CA SER A 213 8.05 8.48 -31.71
C SER A 213 6.79 7.81 -32.25
N PHE A 214 5.81 8.59 -32.73
CA PHE A 214 4.62 8.04 -33.39
C PHE A 214 4.97 7.31 -34.67
N GLU A 215 5.81 7.89 -35.53
CA GLU A 215 6.27 7.27 -36.77
C GLU A 215 6.95 5.93 -36.51
N ARG A 216 7.86 5.86 -35.52
CA ARG A 216 8.50 4.61 -35.09
C ARG A 216 7.48 3.59 -34.58
N GLY A 217 6.50 4.02 -33.79
CA GLY A 217 5.44 3.15 -33.26
C GLY A 217 4.55 2.55 -34.35
N ILE A 218 4.13 3.38 -35.31
CA ILE A 218 3.36 2.95 -36.49
C ILE A 218 4.15 1.94 -37.30
N ALA A 219 5.40 2.29 -37.67
CA ALA A 219 6.26 1.41 -38.46
C ALA A 219 6.51 0.07 -37.75
N ALA A 220 6.72 0.07 -36.43
CA ALA A 220 6.87 -1.15 -35.64
C ALA A 220 5.59 -2.01 -35.64
N GLN A 221 4.42 -1.39 -35.50
CA GLN A 221 3.14 -2.10 -35.53
C GLN A 221 2.84 -2.68 -36.92
N GLU A 222 3.07 -1.91 -37.99
CA GLU A 222 2.88 -2.36 -39.38
C GLU A 222 3.87 -3.48 -39.76
N ALA A 223 5.10 -3.42 -39.27
CA ALA A 223 6.10 -4.46 -39.45
C ALA A 223 5.85 -5.72 -38.57
N GLY A 224 4.82 -5.72 -37.73
CA GLY A 224 4.51 -6.85 -36.82
C GLY A 224 5.53 -7.02 -35.69
N ALA A 225 6.28 -5.99 -35.33
CA ALA A 225 7.31 -6.05 -34.29
C ALA A 225 6.73 -6.42 -32.90
N PHE A 226 5.44 -6.15 -32.66
CA PHE A 226 4.75 -6.45 -31.41
C PHE A 226 3.99 -7.78 -31.41
N THR A 227 3.95 -8.52 -32.53
CA THR A 227 3.14 -9.75 -32.67
C THR A 227 3.54 -10.85 -31.67
N TRP A 228 4.81 -10.89 -31.27
CA TRP A 228 5.31 -11.87 -30.31
C TRP A 228 4.96 -11.53 -28.86
N GLU A 229 4.70 -10.25 -28.54
CA GLU A 229 4.39 -9.79 -27.17
C GLU A 229 2.89 -9.53 -26.95
N ILE A 230 2.14 -9.04 -27.94
CA ILE A 230 0.71 -8.73 -27.82
C ILE A 230 -0.14 -10.01 -27.78
N VAL A 231 -1.15 -10.00 -26.91
CA VAL A 231 -2.16 -11.05 -26.79
C VAL A 231 -3.54 -10.43 -27.01
N PRO A 232 -4.33 -10.89 -27.99
CA PRO A 232 -5.65 -10.32 -28.25
C PRO A 232 -6.56 -10.38 -27.03
N VAL A 233 -7.33 -9.31 -26.81
CA VAL A 233 -8.33 -9.21 -25.75
C VAL A 233 -9.72 -9.21 -26.37
N GLU A 234 -10.55 -10.14 -25.93
CA GLU A 234 -11.97 -10.16 -26.29
C GLU A 234 -12.75 -9.21 -25.39
N VAL A 235 -13.47 -8.27 -26.01
CA VAL A 235 -14.29 -7.28 -25.34
C VAL A 235 -15.76 -7.53 -25.65
N SER A 236 -16.60 -7.72 -24.63
CA SER A 236 -18.04 -7.89 -24.81
C SER A 236 -18.68 -6.61 -25.37
N GLY A 237 -19.48 -6.75 -26.43
CA GLY A 237 -20.26 -5.66 -27.00
C GLY A 237 -21.46 -5.23 -26.13
N GLY A 238 -21.74 -5.95 -25.04
CA GLY A 238 -22.94 -5.77 -24.20
C GLY A 238 -24.12 -6.64 -24.65
N LYS A 239 -25.29 -6.47 -24.00
CA LYS A 239 -26.48 -7.30 -24.28
C LYS A 239 -26.87 -7.23 -25.76
N GLY A 240 -26.80 -8.37 -26.45
CA GLY A 240 -27.21 -8.54 -27.84
C GLY A 240 -26.22 -8.06 -28.91
N ARG A 241 -24.99 -7.67 -28.54
CA ARG A 241 -23.94 -7.27 -29.49
C ARG A 241 -22.78 -8.28 -29.48
N PRO A 242 -22.17 -8.58 -30.64
CA PRO A 242 -21.03 -9.49 -30.71
C PRO A 242 -19.84 -8.95 -29.93
N SER A 243 -18.98 -9.84 -29.46
CA SER A 243 -17.69 -9.44 -28.90
C SER A 243 -16.77 -8.90 -30.00
N THR A 244 -15.91 -7.97 -29.62
CA THR A 244 -14.87 -7.40 -30.48
C THR A 244 -13.52 -7.88 -29.99
N ILE A 245 -12.65 -8.30 -30.91
CA ILE A 245 -11.26 -8.64 -30.60
C ILE A 245 -10.42 -7.39 -30.77
N VAL A 246 -9.69 -7.02 -29.73
CA VAL A 246 -8.68 -5.96 -29.76
C VAL A 246 -7.31 -6.64 -29.77
N ASP A 247 -6.53 -6.44 -30.84
CA ASP A 247 -5.25 -7.12 -31.07
C ASP A 247 -4.12 -6.16 -31.47
N LYS A 248 -4.37 -4.85 -31.47
CA LYS A 248 -3.43 -3.79 -31.83
C LYS A 248 -3.50 -2.64 -30.86
N ASP A 249 -2.38 -1.93 -30.71
CA ASP A 249 -2.32 -0.75 -29.86
C ASP A 249 -3.12 0.39 -30.50
N GLU A 250 -4.04 0.98 -29.72
CA GLU A 250 -4.78 2.18 -30.10
C GLU A 250 -3.88 3.42 -29.96
N GLY A 251 -4.19 4.46 -30.73
CA GLY A 251 -3.51 5.75 -30.66
C GLY A 251 -2.33 5.91 -31.62
N LEU A 252 -1.73 4.81 -32.10
CA LEU A 252 -0.69 4.88 -33.14
C LEU A 252 -1.23 5.34 -34.50
N GLY A 253 -2.51 5.14 -34.81
CA GLY A 253 -3.13 5.56 -36.09
C GLY A 253 -4.00 6.84 -36.03
N LYS A 254 -4.12 7.50 -34.88
CA LYS A 254 -5.03 8.65 -34.65
C LYS A 254 -4.31 9.99 -34.48
N VAL A 255 -3.17 10.19 -35.14
CA VAL A 255 -2.65 11.54 -35.33
C VAL A 255 -3.45 12.17 -36.46
N ILE A 256 -4.56 12.84 -36.13
CA ILE A 256 -5.17 13.77 -37.07
C ILE A 256 -4.11 14.86 -37.26
N TYR A 257 -3.39 14.79 -38.37
CA TYR A 257 -2.81 15.96 -39.01
C TYR A 257 -3.97 16.93 -39.26
N ALA A 258 -4.34 17.72 -38.26
CA ALA A 258 -5.01 18.97 -38.53
C ALA A 258 -3.90 19.83 -39.15
N PRO A 259 -3.96 20.18 -40.44
CA PRO A 259 -2.93 21.01 -41.04
C PRO A 259 -2.83 22.30 -40.20
N PHE A 260 -1.59 22.64 -39.87
CA PHE A 260 -1.12 23.75 -39.02
C PHE A 260 -1.72 25.13 -39.35
N TRP A 261 -2.53 25.24 -40.41
CA TRP A 261 -3.16 26.47 -40.89
C TRP A 261 -4.52 26.81 -40.24
N LEU A 262 -5.24 25.87 -39.62
CA LEU A 262 -6.54 26.20 -39.00
C LEU A 262 -6.48 26.68 -37.54
N HIS A 263 -5.37 26.45 -36.82
CA HIS A 263 -5.27 26.87 -35.41
C HIS A 263 -4.95 28.36 -35.23
N ARG A 264 -4.50 29.06 -36.28
CA ARG A 264 -4.32 30.52 -36.24
C ARG A 264 -5.62 31.31 -36.30
N LEU A 265 -6.74 30.72 -36.74
CA LEU A 265 -8.02 31.45 -36.88
C LEU A 265 -8.95 31.30 -35.67
N CYS A 266 -8.86 30.21 -34.89
CA CYS A 266 -9.82 29.95 -33.81
C CYS A 266 -9.39 30.49 -32.42
N ILE A 267 -8.17 30.98 -32.24
CA ILE A 267 -7.70 31.55 -30.96
C ILE A 267 -7.97 33.06 -30.83
N ASN A 268 -8.40 33.74 -31.92
CA ASN A 268 -8.66 35.19 -31.90
C ASN A 268 -10.13 35.60 -31.63
N VAL A 269 -11.03 34.70 -31.19
CA VAL A 269 -12.45 35.04 -30.95
C VAL A 269 -12.95 34.73 -29.52
N LEU A 270 -12.09 34.27 -28.61
CA LEU A 270 -12.48 34.01 -27.21
C LEU A 270 -11.55 34.66 -26.17
N ILE A 271 -11.21 35.92 -26.39
CA ILE A 271 -10.72 36.81 -25.33
C ILE A 271 -11.80 37.87 -25.08
N TYR A 272 -12.65 37.62 -24.08
CA TYR A 272 -13.48 38.67 -23.50
C TYR A 272 -12.62 39.45 -22.50
N VAL A 273 -12.19 40.64 -22.93
CA VAL A 273 -11.61 41.69 -22.08
C VAL A 273 -12.76 42.55 -21.55
N PRO A 274 -12.82 42.94 -20.26
CA PRO A 274 -13.56 44.12 -19.87
C PRO A 274 -12.70 45.37 -20.07
N PHE A 275 -13.02 46.15 -21.10
CA PHE A 275 -12.76 47.60 -21.24
C PHE A 275 -13.50 48.36 -20.11
N SER A 276 -13.11 49.53 -19.59
CA SER A 276 -12.04 50.48 -19.87
C SER A 276 -12.07 51.61 -18.82
N LEU A 277 -10.93 52.29 -18.70
CA LEU A 277 -10.69 53.58 -18.03
C LEU A 277 -11.59 54.75 -18.48
N LEU A 278 -11.82 55.70 -17.56
CA LEU A 278 -11.61 57.18 -17.62
C LEU A 278 -12.55 57.85 -16.58
N THR A 279 -12.06 58.62 -15.61
CA THR A 279 -11.81 60.06 -15.76
C THR A 279 -10.76 60.67 -14.80
N LEU A 280 -10.16 61.74 -15.32
CA LEU A 280 -9.21 62.76 -14.84
C LEU A 280 -9.17 63.24 -13.36
N SER A 281 -7.95 63.71 -13.03
CA SER A 281 -7.56 64.94 -12.30
C SER A 281 -7.11 64.91 -10.81
N LEU A 282 -5.81 65.19 -10.64
CA LEU A 282 -5.14 66.11 -9.68
C LEU A 282 -5.63 66.16 -8.21
N ILE A 283 -4.75 65.79 -7.26
CA ILE A 283 -4.16 66.67 -6.22
C ILE A 283 -3.43 65.85 -5.11
N SER A 284 -2.19 66.30 -4.83
CA SER A 284 -1.38 66.28 -3.60
C SER A 284 -1.05 64.98 -2.83
N GLN A 285 0.26 64.75 -2.67
CA GLN A 285 1.01 64.60 -1.41
C GLN A 285 0.32 63.90 -0.24
N PHE A 286 0.90 62.80 0.26
CA PHE A 286 1.41 62.68 1.64
C PHE A 286 2.15 61.34 1.86
N ASP A 287 3.48 61.47 1.91
CA ASP A 287 4.41 60.92 2.89
C ASP A 287 4.55 59.40 3.11
N ALA A 288 5.70 58.89 2.64
CA ALA A 288 6.23 57.57 2.91
C ALA A 288 7.05 57.58 4.23
N ALA A 289 6.36 57.44 5.36
CA ALA A 289 7.03 57.17 6.64
C ALA A 289 6.07 56.52 7.66
N LYS A 290 5.98 55.19 7.65
CA LYS A 290 5.76 54.32 8.84
C LYS A 290 5.51 52.88 8.40
N LEU A 291 6.46 52.00 8.73
CA LEU A 291 6.24 50.67 9.33
C LEU A 291 7.53 49.84 9.22
N ARG A 292 8.50 50.18 10.08
CA ARG A 292 9.62 49.32 10.43
C ARG A 292 9.68 49.29 11.95
N LYS A 293 9.17 48.21 12.56
CA LYS A 293 9.53 47.70 13.90
C LYS A 293 8.59 46.56 14.24
N LEU A 294 9.15 45.35 14.35
CA LEU A 294 8.97 44.41 15.48
C LEU A 294 9.72 43.10 15.12
N ARG A 295 11.01 43.04 15.47
CA ARG A 295 11.74 41.80 15.74
C ARG A 295 11.88 41.70 17.25
N PRO A 296 11.62 40.56 17.91
CA PRO A 296 12.04 40.37 19.28
C PRO A 296 13.53 40.02 19.35
N SER A 297 14.25 40.76 20.18
CA SER A 297 15.62 40.51 20.61
C SER A 297 15.60 39.47 21.74
N PHE A 298 16.29 38.34 21.59
CA PHE A 298 16.67 37.50 22.72
C PHE A 298 17.84 38.16 23.44
N LYS A 299 17.67 38.47 24.73
CA LYS A 299 18.75 38.84 25.64
C LYS A 299 19.16 37.60 26.41
N GLU A 300 20.44 37.25 26.33
CA GLU A 300 21.11 36.38 27.30
C GLU A 300 21.16 37.09 28.65
N ASN A 301 20.66 36.42 29.69
CA ASN A 301 21.00 36.75 31.07
C ASN A 301 21.77 35.56 31.64
N GLY A 302 23.04 35.81 31.92
CA GLY A 302 23.89 34.93 32.72
C GLY A 302 23.36 34.84 34.15
N GLY A 303 23.24 33.61 34.62
CA GLY A 303 23.01 33.27 36.02
C GLY A 303 23.80 32.01 36.34
N THR A 304 24.92 32.19 37.02
CA THR A 304 25.72 31.13 37.62
C THR A 304 24.91 30.37 38.67
N VAL A 305 24.74 29.06 38.47
CA VAL A 305 24.32 28.14 39.52
C VAL A 305 25.38 27.05 39.65
N THR A 306 25.80 26.85 40.89
CA THR A 306 26.91 26.04 41.37
C THR A 306 26.73 24.55 41.11
N ALA A 307 27.83 23.89 40.73
CA ALA A 307 27.93 22.45 40.56
C ALA A 307 27.84 21.74 41.93
N GLY A 308 26.77 20.97 42.14
CA GLY A 308 26.64 20.01 43.22
C GLY A 308 26.88 18.60 42.69
N ASN A 309 27.86 17.92 43.28
CA ASN A 309 28.24 16.52 42.99
C ASN A 309 27.05 15.57 43.03
N ALA A 310 26.71 14.98 41.89
CA ALA A 310 25.96 13.73 41.81
C ALA A 310 26.85 12.69 41.12
N SER A 311 27.35 11.75 41.91
CA SER A 311 28.07 10.56 41.45
C SER A 311 27.23 9.80 40.43
N SER A 312 27.61 9.91 39.16
CA SER A 312 27.04 9.10 38.08
C SER A 312 27.54 7.66 38.23
N ILE A 313 26.66 6.78 38.71
CA ILE A 313 26.82 5.35 38.54
C ILE A 313 26.70 5.10 37.03
N ARG A 314 27.85 5.00 36.35
CA ARG A 314 27.93 4.48 34.98
C ARG A 314 27.53 3.01 35.02
N PHE A 315 26.25 2.72 34.79
CA PHE A 315 25.86 1.39 34.34
C PHE A 315 26.55 1.16 33.00
N ARG A 316 27.59 0.32 32.99
CA ARG A 316 28.05 -0.34 31.77
C ARG A 316 26.88 -1.20 31.28
N MET A 317 26.13 -0.70 30.30
CA MET A 317 25.30 -1.57 29.48
C MET A 317 26.25 -2.54 28.76
N ALA A 318 26.17 -3.81 29.10
CA ALA A 318 26.86 -4.86 28.35
C ALA A 318 26.28 -4.85 26.94
N HIS A 319 27.10 -4.43 25.97
CA HIS A 319 26.81 -4.60 24.56
C HIS A 319 26.75 -6.10 24.26
N THR A 320 25.56 -6.65 24.03
CA THR A 320 25.39 -7.97 23.42
C THR A 320 25.62 -7.87 21.90
N THR A 321 26.78 -7.35 21.50
CA THR A 321 27.18 -7.22 20.08
C THR A 321 27.67 -8.52 19.46
N ASP A 322 27.88 -9.57 20.26
CA ASP A 322 28.52 -10.81 19.82
C ASP A 322 27.60 -11.76 19.02
N SER A 323 26.33 -11.38 18.74
CA SER A 323 25.32 -12.27 18.11
C SER A 323 24.64 -11.73 16.84
N VAL A 324 25.16 -10.63 16.27
CA VAL A 324 24.60 -9.99 15.06
C VAL A 324 25.53 -10.24 13.87
N ASN A 325 25.05 -10.94 12.84
CA ASN A 325 25.80 -11.16 11.61
C ASN A 325 25.61 -10.00 10.61
N PRO A 326 26.53 -9.77 9.64
CA PRO A 326 26.46 -8.64 8.71
C PRO A 326 25.13 -8.48 7.96
N ARG A 327 24.51 -9.61 7.56
CA ARG A 327 23.24 -9.64 6.80
C ARG A 327 22.04 -10.06 7.64
N ASP A 328 22.18 -10.09 8.96
CA ASP A 328 21.00 -10.16 9.83
C ASP A 328 20.14 -8.91 9.58
N VAL A 329 18.82 -9.10 9.58
CA VAL A 329 17.86 -7.99 9.46
C VAL A 329 17.46 -7.56 10.86
N CYS A 330 18.05 -6.46 11.33
CA CYS A 330 17.87 -5.94 12.66
C CYS A 330 16.74 -4.91 12.71
N ILE A 331 15.88 -4.99 13.72
CA ILE A 331 14.90 -3.95 14.05
C ILE A 331 15.56 -3.05 15.10
N VAL A 332 15.73 -1.77 14.78
CA VAL A 332 16.43 -0.80 15.67
C VAL A 332 15.50 0.28 16.22
N GLY A 333 14.29 0.43 15.66
CA GLY A 333 13.28 1.31 16.23
C GLY A 333 11.90 1.00 15.69
N VAL A 334 10.89 1.28 16.51
CA VAL A 334 9.49 1.04 16.20
C VAL A 334 8.61 2.14 16.76
N ALA A 335 7.50 2.42 16.07
CA ALA A 335 6.43 3.26 16.59
C ALA A 335 5.11 2.94 15.91
N ARG A 336 4.02 3.09 16.64
CA ARG A 336 2.67 3.12 16.09
C ARG A 336 1.89 4.31 16.62
N THR A 337 0.93 4.80 15.87
CA THR A 337 -0.08 5.71 16.40
C THR A 337 -0.98 4.94 17.39
N PRO A 338 -1.79 5.65 18.21
CA PRO A 338 -2.96 5.02 18.79
C PRO A 338 -3.89 4.53 17.67
N MET A 339 -4.74 3.56 18.00
CA MET A 339 -5.81 3.09 17.12
C MET A 339 -7.05 3.94 17.37
N GLY A 340 -7.46 4.69 16.36
CA GLY A 340 -8.69 5.49 16.38
C GLY A 340 -9.90 4.66 15.95
N GLY A 341 -11.05 4.87 16.58
CA GLY A 341 -12.31 4.26 16.16
C GLY A 341 -12.83 4.85 14.84
N PHE A 342 -13.76 4.15 14.20
CA PHE A 342 -14.42 4.64 12.98
C PHE A 342 -15.14 5.97 13.21
N LEU A 343 -14.79 6.98 12.42
CA LEU A 343 -15.23 8.38 12.60
C LEU A 343 -14.90 8.95 14.00
N GLY A 344 -13.91 8.37 14.66
CA GLY A 344 -13.48 8.70 16.02
C GLY A 344 -12.33 9.70 16.05
N SER A 345 -11.44 9.52 17.03
CA SER A 345 -10.38 10.47 17.42
C SER A 345 -9.40 10.84 16.32
N LEU A 346 -9.09 9.93 15.39
CA LEU A 346 -8.12 10.14 14.31
C LEU A 346 -8.75 10.46 12.95
N SER A 347 -10.08 10.52 12.86
CA SER A 347 -10.82 10.62 11.59
C SER A 347 -10.57 11.89 10.76
N SER A 348 -9.98 12.93 11.36
CA SER A 348 -9.61 14.16 10.68
C SER A 348 -8.29 14.08 9.92
N LEU A 349 -7.48 13.04 10.17
CA LEU A 349 -6.16 12.88 9.57
C LEU A 349 -6.19 11.84 8.43
N PRO A 350 -5.59 12.14 7.27
CA PRO A 350 -5.42 11.13 6.23
C PRO A 350 -4.40 10.07 6.64
N ALA A 351 -4.49 8.88 6.05
CA ALA A 351 -3.59 7.77 6.32
C ALA A 351 -2.11 8.15 6.17
N THR A 352 -1.78 8.95 5.14
CA THR A 352 -0.42 9.42 4.86
C THR A 352 0.16 10.26 6.01
N LYS A 353 -0.67 11.07 6.69
CA LYS A 353 -0.22 11.85 7.85
C LYS A 353 0.01 10.97 9.08
N LEU A 354 -0.85 9.97 9.30
CA LEU A 354 -0.63 8.97 10.36
C LEU A 354 0.67 8.20 10.12
N GLY A 355 0.92 7.80 8.86
CA GLY A 355 2.16 7.18 8.42
C GLY A 355 3.39 8.06 8.70
N SER A 356 3.33 9.35 8.38
CA SER A 356 4.42 10.29 8.68
C SER A 356 4.76 10.35 10.17
N VAL A 357 3.74 10.40 11.04
CA VAL A 357 3.93 10.44 12.49
C VAL A 357 4.61 9.16 12.99
N ALA A 358 4.15 7.99 12.54
CA ALA A 358 4.74 6.71 12.92
C ALA A 358 6.21 6.58 12.43
N ILE A 359 6.49 6.94 11.17
CA ILE A 359 7.84 6.86 10.60
C ILE A 359 8.81 7.79 11.33
N ALA A 360 8.43 9.05 11.53
CA ALA A 360 9.29 10.03 12.21
C ALA A 360 9.61 9.59 13.65
N ALA A 361 8.61 9.05 14.36
CA ALA A 361 8.80 8.55 15.72
C ALA A 361 9.70 7.31 15.77
N ALA A 362 9.55 6.38 14.82
CA ALA A 362 10.37 5.18 14.75
C ALA A 362 11.85 5.52 14.46
N LEU A 363 12.11 6.43 13.52
CA LEU A 363 13.47 6.93 13.22
C LEU A 363 14.09 7.65 14.42
N LYS A 364 13.32 8.52 15.08
CA LYS A 364 13.77 9.22 16.29
C LYS A 364 14.12 8.25 17.42
N ARG A 365 13.31 7.22 17.65
CA ARG A 365 13.57 6.18 18.66
C ARG A 365 14.76 5.29 18.30
N ALA A 366 14.97 5.03 17.01
CA ALA A 366 16.14 4.31 16.51
C ALA A 366 17.43 5.13 16.58
N ASN A 367 17.35 6.45 16.79
CA ASN A 367 18.47 7.38 16.60
C ASN A 367 19.11 7.26 15.19
N VAL A 368 18.27 7.12 14.16
CA VAL A 368 18.70 7.03 12.75
C VAL A 368 18.33 8.32 12.04
N ASP A 369 19.32 8.96 11.42
CA ASP A 369 19.11 10.13 10.59
C ASP A 369 18.25 9.78 9.36
N PRO A 370 17.16 10.51 9.06
CA PRO A 370 16.31 10.27 7.89
C PRO A 370 17.07 10.21 6.56
N SER A 371 18.22 10.90 6.43
CA SER A 371 19.06 10.88 5.23
C SER A 371 19.79 9.55 4.98
N LEU A 372 19.90 8.70 6.00
CA LEU A 372 20.48 7.35 5.85
C LEU A 372 19.49 6.33 5.29
N VAL A 373 18.19 6.63 5.31
CA VAL A 373 17.16 5.73 4.76
C VAL A 373 17.30 5.63 3.25
N GLN A 374 17.37 4.41 2.72
CA GLN A 374 17.52 4.16 1.28
C GLN A 374 16.19 3.84 0.61
N GLU A 375 15.28 3.17 1.33
CA GLU A 375 13.96 2.83 0.83
C GLU A 375 12.90 2.87 1.94
N VAL A 376 11.66 3.19 1.55
CA VAL A 376 10.45 3.08 2.37
C VAL A 376 9.48 2.14 1.67
N VAL A 377 9.10 1.06 2.34
CA VAL A 377 8.07 0.12 1.84
C VAL A 377 6.92 0.14 2.83
N PHE A 378 5.72 0.58 2.41
CA PHE A 378 4.64 0.84 3.37
C PHE A 378 3.29 0.31 2.89
N GLY A 379 2.61 -0.43 3.76
CA GLY A 379 1.30 -1.02 3.50
C GLY A 379 0.18 0.02 3.51
N ASN A 380 -0.71 -0.02 2.52
CA ASN A 380 -1.97 0.73 2.50
C ASN A 380 -2.96 0.06 1.53
N VAL A 381 -4.21 -0.12 1.97
CA VAL A 381 -5.24 -0.83 1.19
C VAL A 381 -6.20 0.15 0.54
N LEU A 382 -6.78 1.04 1.33
CA LEU A 382 -7.82 1.97 0.89
C LEU A 382 -7.16 3.26 0.38
N SER A 383 -6.54 3.17 -0.79
CA SER A 383 -5.72 4.25 -1.36
C SER A 383 -6.51 5.31 -2.12
N ALA A 384 -7.82 5.12 -2.31
CA ALA A 384 -8.67 6.07 -3.02
C ALA A 384 -8.72 7.43 -2.31
N ASN A 385 -8.54 8.52 -3.07
CA ASN A 385 -8.52 9.92 -2.61
C ASN A 385 -7.33 10.28 -1.69
N LEU A 386 -6.33 9.40 -1.52
CA LEU A 386 -5.09 9.76 -0.82
C LEU A 386 -4.15 10.60 -1.69
N GLY A 387 -4.34 10.60 -3.00
CA GLY A 387 -3.41 11.19 -3.96
C GLY A 387 -2.28 10.24 -4.35
N GLN A 388 -1.47 10.65 -5.33
CA GLN A 388 -0.37 9.83 -5.86
C GLN A 388 0.63 9.39 -4.77
N ALA A 389 1.11 8.15 -4.90
CA ALA A 389 2.20 7.56 -4.11
C ALA A 389 2.06 7.72 -2.58
N PRO A 390 1.06 7.09 -1.92
CA PRO A 390 0.83 7.26 -0.47
C PRO A 390 2.07 7.01 0.41
N ALA A 391 2.85 5.94 0.18
CA ALA A 391 4.07 5.68 0.96
C ALA A 391 5.10 6.82 0.85
N ARG A 392 5.19 7.46 -0.32
CA ARG A 392 6.07 8.62 -0.55
C ARG A 392 5.58 9.84 0.23
N GLN A 393 4.27 10.09 0.26
CA GLN A 393 3.70 11.18 1.05
C GLN A 393 4.01 10.99 2.55
N ALA A 394 3.86 9.76 3.05
CA ALA A 394 4.19 9.42 4.43
C ALA A 394 5.67 9.68 4.74
N ALA A 395 6.58 9.20 3.85
CA ALA A 395 8.02 9.38 3.99
C ALA A 395 8.44 10.86 4.01
N LEU A 396 8.00 11.66 3.04
CA LEU A 396 8.34 13.08 2.98
C LEU A 396 7.76 13.85 4.18
N GLY A 397 6.53 13.55 4.59
CA GLY A 397 5.94 14.14 5.78
C GLY A 397 6.63 13.75 7.10
N ALA A 398 7.45 12.69 7.09
CA ALA A 398 8.31 12.29 8.20
C ALA A 398 9.72 12.93 8.17
N GLY A 399 10.01 13.76 7.17
CA GLY A 399 11.31 14.40 6.99
C GLY A 399 12.35 13.54 6.25
N ILE A 400 11.94 12.44 5.62
CA ILE A 400 12.83 11.65 4.76
C ILE A 400 13.11 12.42 3.46
N PRO A 401 14.36 12.50 2.97
CA PRO A 401 14.69 13.28 1.79
C PRO A 401 14.05 12.81 0.48
N ASN A 402 13.98 13.73 -0.49
CA ASN A 402 13.42 13.47 -1.80
C ASN A 402 14.16 12.39 -2.62
N SER A 403 15.41 12.06 -2.27
CA SER A 403 16.19 11.00 -2.93
C SER A 403 15.71 9.58 -2.61
N VAL A 404 14.94 9.40 -1.52
CA VAL A 404 14.63 8.07 -0.97
C VAL A 404 13.50 7.37 -1.73
N ILE A 405 13.73 6.12 -2.11
CA ILE A 405 12.75 5.35 -2.88
C ILE A 405 11.56 4.96 -2.01
N CYS A 406 10.34 5.02 -2.55
CA CYS A 406 9.13 4.66 -1.80
C CYS A 406 8.24 3.72 -2.61
N THR A 407 7.67 2.69 -1.98
CA THR A 407 6.73 1.74 -2.59
C THR A 407 5.55 1.48 -1.65
N THR A 408 4.33 1.67 -2.14
CA THR A 408 3.11 1.26 -1.41
C THR A 408 2.81 -0.21 -1.71
N VAL A 409 2.45 -0.99 -0.69
CA VAL A 409 2.08 -2.41 -0.84
C VAL A 409 0.61 -2.61 -0.47
N ASN A 410 -0.13 -3.35 -1.29
CA ASN A 410 -1.49 -3.78 -1.01
C ASN A 410 -1.59 -5.32 -1.08
N LYS A 411 -1.67 -5.91 0.11
CA LYS A 411 -2.03 -7.30 0.37
C LYS A 411 -3.16 -7.35 1.41
N VAL A 412 -4.13 -6.45 1.27
CA VAL A 412 -5.24 -6.23 2.22
C VAL A 412 -4.69 -6.12 3.67
N CYS A 413 -5.23 -6.85 4.64
CA CYS A 413 -4.81 -6.81 6.05
C CYS A 413 -3.32 -7.15 6.28
N ALA A 414 -2.71 -7.91 5.37
CA ALA A 414 -1.31 -8.35 5.46
C ALA A 414 -0.31 -7.33 4.89
N SER A 415 -0.79 -6.19 4.35
CA SER A 415 0.04 -5.21 3.63
C SER A 415 1.25 -4.75 4.45
N GLY A 416 1.03 -4.35 5.70
CA GLY A 416 2.10 -3.87 6.57
C GLY A 416 3.15 -4.93 6.90
N MET A 417 2.74 -6.20 7.01
CA MET A 417 3.67 -7.30 7.25
C MET A 417 4.44 -7.67 5.97
N LYS A 418 3.76 -7.74 4.82
CA LYS A 418 4.43 -7.99 3.53
C LYS A 418 5.43 -6.89 3.18
N ALA A 419 5.14 -5.64 3.57
CA ALA A 419 6.10 -4.54 3.44
C ALA A 419 7.38 -4.77 4.26
N VAL A 420 7.27 -5.28 5.49
CA VAL A 420 8.42 -5.68 6.32
C VAL A 420 9.20 -6.84 5.68
N MET A 421 8.51 -7.81 5.08
CA MET A 421 9.17 -8.92 4.35
C MET A 421 9.97 -8.41 3.14
N ILE A 422 9.38 -7.55 2.30
CA ILE A 422 10.07 -6.99 1.12
C ILE A 422 11.29 -6.17 1.56
N ALA A 423 11.17 -5.40 2.64
CA ALA A 423 12.30 -4.65 3.20
C ALA A 423 13.41 -5.58 3.69
N ALA A 424 13.05 -6.65 4.43
CA ALA A 424 14.00 -7.66 4.90
C ALA A 424 14.73 -8.35 3.74
N GLN A 425 14.01 -8.74 2.68
CA GLN A 425 14.60 -9.34 1.48
C GLN A 425 15.65 -8.42 0.83
N SER A 426 15.35 -7.12 0.72
CA SER A 426 16.30 -6.15 0.16
C SER A 426 17.59 -6.01 0.99
N ILE A 427 17.49 -6.13 2.31
CA ILE A 427 18.64 -6.10 3.22
C ILE A 427 19.46 -7.38 3.14
N GLN A 428 18.81 -8.54 3.11
CA GLN A 428 19.46 -9.84 3.00
C GLN A 428 20.28 -9.98 1.72
N LEU A 429 19.78 -9.40 0.62
CA LEU A 429 20.47 -9.37 -0.67
C LEU A 429 21.57 -8.28 -0.77
N GLY A 430 21.70 -7.43 0.25
CA GLY A 430 22.66 -6.32 0.25
C GLY A 430 22.32 -5.20 -0.73
N ILE A 431 21.05 -5.08 -1.13
CA ILE A 431 20.56 -3.98 -1.99
C ILE A 431 20.43 -2.69 -1.17
N ASN A 432 19.91 -2.82 0.06
CA ASN A 432 19.76 -1.73 1.01
C ASN A 432 20.35 -2.14 2.37
N ASP A 433 20.75 -1.17 3.18
CA ASP A 433 21.20 -1.34 4.56
C ASP A 433 20.28 -0.66 5.58
N VAL A 434 19.54 0.38 5.20
CA VAL A 434 18.56 1.06 6.08
C VAL A 434 17.25 1.24 5.34
N VAL A 435 16.20 0.57 5.82
CA VAL A 435 14.87 0.57 5.20
C VAL A 435 13.81 0.83 6.27
N VAL A 436 12.88 1.73 5.99
CA VAL A 436 11.68 1.90 6.82
C VAL A 436 10.55 1.06 6.26
N ALA A 437 9.93 0.24 7.10
CA ALA A 437 8.82 -0.62 6.71
C ALA A 437 7.65 -0.53 7.68
N GLY A 438 6.45 -0.87 7.23
CA GLY A 438 5.26 -0.87 8.08
C GLY A 438 3.99 -0.66 7.28
N GLY A 439 2.99 0.01 7.86
CA GLY A 439 1.78 0.37 7.14
C GLY A 439 0.90 1.42 7.81
N MET A 440 -0.07 1.92 7.06
CA MET A 440 -1.03 2.94 7.46
C MET A 440 -2.40 2.67 6.84
N GLU A 441 -3.44 3.05 7.56
CA GLU A 441 -4.80 3.06 7.05
C GLU A 441 -5.61 4.17 7.69
N SER A 442 -6.53 4.74 6.90
CA SER A 442 -7.61 5.55 7.43
C SER A 442 -8.93 5.14 6.77
N MET A 443 -9.62 4.22 7.43
CA MET A 443 -10.91 3.72 6.98
C MET A 443 -11.99 4.80 7.08
N SER A 444 -11.87 5.71 8.06
CA SER A 444 -12.76 6.86 8.22
C SER A 444 -12.72 7.84 7.05
N ASN A 445 -11.60 7.93 6.33
CA ASN A 445 -11.42 8.84 5.20
C ASN A 445 -11.64 8.18 3.83
N THR A 446 -12.03 6.90 3.78
CA THR A 446 -12.30 6.21 2.52
C THR A 446 -13.57 6.77 1.88
N PRO A 447 -13.53 7.27 0.63
CA PRO A 447 -14.65 7.99 0.05
C PRO A 447 -15.74 7.04 -0.46
N LYS A 448 -16.88 7.61 -0.88
CA LYS A 448 -17.90 6.89 -1.66
C LYS A 448 -17.60 7.04 -3.15
N TYR A 449 -17.92 6.03 -3.96
CA TYR A 449 -17.63 6.01 -5.39
C TYR A 449 -18.89 6.16 -6.23
N LEU A 450 -18.76 6.90 -7.33
CA LEU A 450 -19.70 6.90 -8.45
C LEU A 450 -18.99 6.23 -9.64
N ALA A 451 -19.15 4.91 -9.76
CA ALA A 451 -18.37 4.08 -10.66
C ALA A 451 -18.57 4.43 -12.14
N GLU A 452 -19.82 4.64 -12.56
CA GLU A 452 -20.17 4.89 -13.96
C GLU A 452 -20.00 6.37 -14.37
N ALA A 453 -19.63 7.25 -13.44
CA ALA A 453 -19.57 8.70 -13.69
C ALA A 453 -18.64 9.12 -14.83
N ARG A 454 -17.61 8.32 -15.13
CA ARG A 454 -16.65 8.60 -16.20
C ARG A 454 -17.19 8.22 -17.58
N LYS A 455 -17.91 7.09 -17.67
CA LYS A 455 -18.55 6.62 -18.90
C LYS A 455 -19.88 7.32 -19.17
N GLY A 456 -20.48 7.87 -18.12
CA GLY A 456 -21.78 8.52 -18.11
C GLY A 456 -22.91 7.54 -17.82
N SER A 457 -23.85 7.95 -16.97
CA SER A 457 -25.11 7.26 -16.71
C SER A 457 -26.22 7.92 -17.52
N ARG A 458 -26.82 7.18 -18.47
CA ARG A 458 -27.74 7.76 -19.46
C ARG A 458 -29.18 7.91 -18.97
N PHE A 459 -29.68 6.90 -18.25
CA PHE A 459 -31.07 6.84 -17.79
C PHE A 459 -31.18 5.88 -16.61
N GLY A 460 -31.90 6.28 -15.57
CA GLY A 460 -32.06 5.51 -14.32
C GLY A 460 -31.30 6.13 -13.14
N ASN A 461 -31.37 5.45 -12.00
CA ASN A 461 -30.68 5.87 -10.77
C ASN A 461 -29.23 5.37 -10.79
N ASP A 462 -28.31 6.21 -10.31
CA ASP A 462 -26.95 5.77 -10.01
C ASP A 462 -26.83 5.19 -8.60
N SER A 463 -25.79 4.37 -8.39
CA SER A 463 -25.44 3.83 -7.08
C SER A 463 -24.18 4.49 -6.53
N LEU A 464 -24.22 4.81 -5.24
CA LEU A 464 -23.04 5.23 -4.49
C LEU A 464 -22.43 4.03 -3.79
N VAL A 465 -21.27 3.59 -4.27
CA VAL A 465 -20.56 2.44 -3.72
C VAL A 465 -19.75 2.87 -2.51
N ASP A 466 -19.84 2.13 -1.40
CA ASP A 466 -18.93 2.34 -0.27
C ASP A 466 -17.56 1.76 -0.59
N GLY A 467 -16.55 2.62 -0.71
CA GLY A 467 -15.19 2.19 -1.05
C GLY A 467 -14.52 1.30 -0.02
N MET A 468 -14.84 1.48 1.26
CA MET A 468 -14.31 0.64 2.34
C MET A 468 -14.87 -0.78 2.23
N LEU A 469 -16.16 -0.91 1.93
CA LEU A 469 -16.75 -2.23 1.65
C LEU A 469 -16.14 -2.81 0.38
N LYS A 470 -16.22 -2.08 -0.74
CA LYS A 470 -15.82 -2.56 -2.06
C LYS A 470 -14.37 -3.04 -2.09
N ASP A 471 -13.42 -2.20 -1.69
CA ASP A 471 -11.99 -2.46 -1.87
C ASP A 471 -11.31 -3.11 -0.65
N GLY A 472 -11.97 -3.13 0.51
CA GLY A 472 -11.38 -3.63 1.75
C GLY A 472 -12.10 -4.80 2.43
N LEU A 473 -13.43 -4.90 2.33
CA LEU A 473 -14.24 -5.78 3.21
C LEU A 473 -15.23 -6.68 2.46
N TRP A 474 -15.11 -6.81 1.13
CA TRP A 474 -16.02 -7.58 0.28
C TRP A 474 -15.30 -8.67 -0.51
N ASP A 475 -15.82 -9.89 -0.43
CA ASP A 475 -15.35 -11.00 -1.24
C ASP A 475 -15.90 -10.89 -2.64
N VAL A 476 -15.02 -10.62 -3.59
CA VAL A 476 -15.38 -10.41 -4.99
C VAL A 476 -15.79 -11.70 -5.72
N TYR A 477 -15.52 -12.87 -5.14
CA TYR A 477 -15.76 -14.17 -5.77
C TYR A 477 -17.12 -14.74 -5.36
N ASN A 478 -17.43 -14.67 -4.06
CA ASN A 478 -18.68 -15.17 -3.49
C ASN A 478 -19.73 -14.06 -3.26
N ASP A 479 -19.41 -12.81 -3.63
CA ASP A 479 -20.26 -11.63 -3.49
C ASP A 479 -20.84 -11.47 -2.08
N CYS A 480 -19.97 -11.54 -1.07
CA CYS A 480 -20.37 -11.45 0.33
C CYS A 480 -19.36 -10.66 1.19
N GLY A 481 -19.79 -10.17 2.34
CA GLY A 481 -18.90 -9.47 3.28
C GLY A 481 -17.95 -10.43 4.00
N MET A 482 -16.78 -9.94 4.43
CA MET A 482 -15.80 -10.76 5.17
C MET A 482 -16.38 -11.46 6.42
N GLY A 483 -17.40 -10.87 7.06
CA GLY A 483 -18.08 -11.49 8.19
C GLY A 483 -18.89 -12.74 7.82
N SER A 484 -19.41 -12.83 6.59
CA SER A 484 -20.06 -14.05 6.09
C SER A 484 -19.05 -15.21 5.95
N CYS A 485 -17.82 -14.91 5.52
CA CYS A 485 -16.71 -15.87 5.54
C CYS A 485 -16.30 -16.27 6.96
N ALA A 486 -16.39 -15.36 7.94
CA ALA A 486 -16.18 -15.68 9.35
C ALA A 486 -17.25 -16.62 9.89
N GLU A 487 -18.52 -16.45 9.50
CA GLU A 487 -19.59 -17.40 9.83
C GLU A 487 -19.35 -18.79 9.23
N LEU A 488 -18.85 -18.87 7.98
CA LEU A 488 -18.46 -20.15 7.36
C LEU A 488 -17.34 -20.84 8.15
N CYS A 489 -16.38 -20.07 8.68
CA CYS A 489 -15.35 -20.59 9.56
C CYS A 489 -15.95 -21.15 10.86
N ALA A 490 -16.86 -20.41 11.50
CA ALA A 490 -17.52 -20.82 12.73
C ALA A 490 -18.25 -22.16 12.55
N GLU A 491 -19.00 -22.29 11.46
CA GLU A 491 -19.72 -23.53 11.11
C GLU A 491 -18.75 -24.69 10.85
N LYS A 492 -17.72 -24.48 10.03
CA LYS A 492 -16.76 -25.54 9.65
C LYS A 492 -15.99 -26.09 10.84
N PHE A 493 -15.59 -25.23 11.78
CA PHE A 493 -14.80 -25.62 12.95
C PHE A 493 -15.61 -25.85 14.21
N GLN A 494 -16.94 -25.73 14.11
CA GLN A 494 -17.91 -25.89 15.20
C GLN A 494 -17.59 -24.96 16.38
N ILE A 495 -17.29 -23.70 16.08
CA ILE A 495 -16.98 -22.68 17.09
C ILE A 495 -18.27 -21.94 17.42
N THR A 496 -18.74 -22.07 18.65
CA THR A 496 -20.04 -21.52 19.05
C THR A 496 -19.99 -20.01 19.25
N ARG A 497 -21.17 -19.38 19.33
CA ARG A 497 -21.32 -17.96 19.65
C ARG A 497 -20.68 -17.63 21.01
N GLU A 498 -20.92 -18.47 22.01
CA GLU A 498 -20.43 -18.30 23.38
C GLU A 498 -18.90 -18.33 23.40
N GLN A 499 -18.28 -19.26 22.68
CA GLN A 499 -16.82 -19.33 22.56
C GLN A 499 -16.22 -18.05 21.94
N GLN A 500 -16.88 -17.51 20.90
CA GLN A 500 -16.44 -16.26 20.27
C GLN A 500 -16.59 -15.07 21.21
N ASP A 501 -17.70 -14.98 21.93
CA ASP A 501 -17.95 -13.89 22.87
C ASP A 501 -17.02 -13.96 24.08
N ASP A 502 -16.76 -15.15 24.64
CA ASP A 502 -15.83 -15.33 25.75
C ASP A 502 -14.39 -14.97 25.34
N TYR A 503 -13.98 -15.34 24.12
CA TYR A 503 -12.69 -14.91 23.57
C TYR A 503 -12.63 -13.39 23.40
N ALA A 504 -13.68 -12.77 22.86
CA ALA A 504 -13.74 -11.32 22.70
C ALA A 504 -13.65 -10.61 24.05
N VAL A 505 -14.37 -11.09 25.06
CA VAL A 505 -14.30 -10.57 26.43
C VAL A 505 -12.87 -10.65 26.97
N GLN A 506 -12.21 -11.79 26.81
CA GLN A 506 -10.83 -11.96 27.22
C GLN A 506 -9.88 -11.01 26.47
N SER A 507 -10.08 -10.78 25.17
CA SER A 507 -9.28 -9.84 24.38
C SER A 507 -9.41 -8.40 24.87
N PHE A 508 -10.62 -7.97 25.27
CA PHE A 508 -10.85 -6.66 25.89
C PHE A 508 -10.23 -6.57 27.29
N GLU A 509 -10.42 -7.56 28.14
CA GLU A 509 -9.84 -7.58 29.49
C GLU A 509 -8.31 -7.51 29.45
N ARG A 510 -7.67 -8.29 28.57
CA ARG A 510 -6.22 -8.25 28.36
C ARG A 510 -5.75 -6.91 27.81
N GLY A 511 -6.49 -6.34 26.84
CA GLY A 511 -6.20 -5.01 26.28
C GLY A 511 -6.27 -3.90 27.31
N ILE A 512 -7.35 -3.86 28.11
CA ILE A 512 -7.53 -2.88 29.18
C ILE A 512 -6.42 -3.02 30.22
N ALA A 513 -6.13 -4.24 30.68
CA ALA A 513 -5.06 -4.49 31.64
C ALA A 513 -3.68 -4.07 31.10
N ALA A 514 -3.39 -4.36 29.83
CA ALA A 514 -2.15 -3.94 29.18
C ALA A 514 -2.03 -2.41 29.08
N GLN A 515 -3.11 -1.71 28.73
CA GLN A 515 -3.13 -0.25 28.67
C GLN A 515 -2.98 0.38 30.06
N GLU A 516 -3.67 -0.14 31.08
CA GLU A 516 -3.58 0.33 32.47
C GLU A 516 -2.18 0.09 33.07
N ALA A 517 -1.53 -1.02 32.71
CA ALA A 517 -0.16 -1.33 33.10
C ALA A 517 0.91 -0.55 32.30
N GLY A 518 0.52 0.29 31.32
CA GLY A 518 1.46 1.04 30.49
C GLY A 518 2.23 0.18 29.48
N ALA A 519 1.77 -1.03 29.17
CA ALA A 519 2.46 -1.96 28.27
C ALA A 519 2.61 -1.41 26.84
N PHE A 520 1.72 -0.48 26.43
CA PHE A 520 1.76 0.15 25.09
C PHE A 520 2.54 1.48 25.04
N THR A 521 2.99 2.02 26.18
CA THR A 521 3.61 3.35 26.24
C THR A 521 4.91 3.44 25.41
N TRP A 522 5.65 2.34 25.31
CA TRP A 522 6.90 2.31 24.54
C TRP A 522 6.66 2.28 23.01
N GLU A 523 5.52 1.76 22.57
CA GLU A 523 5.18 1.60 21.15
C GLU A 523 4.32 2.75 20.60
N ILE A 524 3.39 3.30 21.38
CA ILE A 524 2.52 4.40 20.95
C ILE A 524 3.30 5.72 20.84
N VAL A 525 3.14 6.44 19.73
CA VAL A 525 3.47 7.86 19.60
C VAL A 525 2.19 8.70 19.66
N PRO A 526 2.09 9.71 20.55
CA PRO A 526 0.94 10.60 20.60
C PRO A 526 0.71 11.34 19.27
N VAL A 527 -0.55 11.51 18.89
CA VAL A 527 -0.97 12.19 17.67
C VAL A 527 -1.73 13.45 18.03
N GLU A 528 -1.26 14.59 17.55
CA GLU A 528 -1.96 15.85 17.71
C GLU A 528 -3.04 16.00 16.61
N VAL A 529 -4.27 16.24 17.05
CA VAL A 529 -5.44 16.42 16.19
C VAL A 529 -5.97 17.84 16.37
N SER A 530 -6.22 18.54 15.26
CA SER A 530 -6.79 19.90 15.30
C SER A 530 -8.20 19.88 15.89
N GLY A 531 -8.46 20.75 16.86
CA GLY A 531 -9.82 20.99 17.36
C GLY A 531 -10.72 21.76 16.38
N GLY A 532 -10.17 22.23 15.26
CA GLY A 532 -10.85 23.13 14.32
C GLY A 532 -10.74 24.60 14.73
N ARG A 533 -11.47 25.47 14.03
CA ARG A 533 -11.37 26.93 14.18
C ARG A 533 -11.66 27.37 15.63
N GLY A 534 -10.65 27.93 16.29
CA GLY A 534 -10.76 28.53 17.62
C GLY A 534 -10.77 27.53 18.79
N ARG A 535 -10.58 26.22 18.54
CA ARG A 535 -10.47 25.21 19.60
C ARG A 535 -9.02 24.72 19.72
N PRO A 536 -8.54 24.41 20.95
CA PRO A 536 -7.21 23.84 21.13
C PRO A 536 -7.11 22.48 20.43
N SER A 537 -5.90 22.12 20.02
CA SER A 537 -5.61 20.77 19.56
C SER A 537 -5.79 19.76 20.70
N THR A 538 -6.13 18.52 20.33
CA THR A 538 -6.26 17.40 21.25
C THR A 538 -5.13 16.42 20.97
N ILE A 539 -4.47 15.94 22.02
CA ILE A 539 -3.46 14.89 21.91
C ILE A 539 -4.15 13.55 22.12
N VAL A 540 -4.09 12.70 21.11
CA VAL A 540 -4.57 11.32 21.16
C VAL A 540 -3.37 10.44 21.47
N GLU A 541 -3.38 9.75 22.61
CA GLU A 541 -2.23 8.97 23.12
C GLU A 541 -2.62 7.57 23.64
N LYS A 542 -3.89 7.19 23.51
CA LYS A 542 -4.45 5.91 23.96
C LYS A 542 -5.30 5.30 22.87
N ASP A 543 -5.35 3.97 22.84
CA ASP A 543 -6.19 3.24 21.89
C ASP A 543 -7.67 3.45 22.26
N GLU A 544 -8.46 3.97 21.31
CA GLU A 544 -9.82 4.43 21.58
C GLU A 544 -10.75 3.27 21.97
N GLY A 545 -10.54 2.09 21.39
CA GLY A 545 -11.31 0.87 21.67
C GLY A 545 -11.24 0.38 23.12
N LEU A 546 -10.20 0.78 23.87
CA LEU A 546 -9.98 0.37 25.26
C LEU A 546 -10.41 1.43 26.28
N GLY A 547 -10.78 2.63 25.83
CA GLY A 547 -11.02 3.79 26.70
C GLY A 547 -12.36 3.77 27.45
N LYS A 548 -12.35 4.35 28.66
CA LYS A 548 -13.57 4.84 29.35
C LYS A 548 -13.68 6.37 29.18
N ALA A 549 -14.17 6.89 28.05
CA ALA A 549 -14.90 8.19 27.97
C ALA A 549 -15.07 8.78 26.55
N LEU A 550 -16.29 9.30 26.33
CA LEU A 550 -16.75 10.50 25.59
C LEU A 550 -15.93 11.00 24.39
N VAL A 551 -16.55 11.00 23.19
CA VAL A 551 -16.95 12.20 22.41
C VAL A 551 -18.08 11.87 21.39
N SER A 552 -19.21 12.60 21.50
CA SER A 552 -20.25 12.96 20.48
C SER A 552 -21.40 12.00 20.08
N PHE A 553 -22.58 12.32 20.65
CA PHE A 553 -23.96 12.34 20.14
C PHE A 553 -24.72 11.11 19.58
N ILE A 554 -24.11 9.96 19.23
CA ILE A 554 -24.93 8.80 18.74
C ILE A 554 -24.72 7.47 19.50
N VAL A 555 -23.70 7.27 20.33
CA VAL A 555 -23.64 6.06 21.19
C VAL A 555 -23.16 6.40 22.60
N PHE A 556 -24.10 6.38 23.53
CA PHE A 556 -23.85 6.42 24.98
C PHE A 556 -23.34 5.03 25.41
N MET A 557 -22.06 4.72 25.21
CA MET A 557 -21.43 3.57 25.88
C MET A 557 -20.02 3.92 26.34
N SER A 558 -19.94 4.37 27.60
CA SER A 558 -18.73 4.36 28.41
C SER A 558 -18.58 2.98 29.07
N GLN A 559 -17.39 2.40 28.98
CA GLN A 559 -16.95 1.11 29.53
C GLN A 559 -17.30 -0.14 28.70
N PHE A 560 -16.30 -1.00 28.50
CA PHE A 560 -16.46 -2.39 28.05
C PHE A 560 -17.42 -3.11 29.00
N ASP A 561 -18.46 -3.72 28.43
CA ASP A 561 -19.52 -4.41 29.17
C ASP A 561 -19.74 -5.80 28.55
N ALA A 562 -19.20 -6.81 29.22
CA ALA A 562 -19.27 -8.20 28.78
C ALA A 562 -20.73 -8.71 28.69
N ALA A 563 -21.65 -8.20 29.52
CA ALA A 563 -23.05 -8.62 29.47
C ALA A 563 -23.77 -8.00 28.26
N LYS A 564 -23.41 -6.78 27.86
CA LYS A 564 -23.93 -6.17 26.62
C LYS A 564 -23.35 -6.86 25.38
N LEU A 565 -22.05 -7.17 25.37
CA LEU A 565 -21.41 -7.88 24.27
C LEU A 565 -22.15 -9.19 23.96
N ARG A 566 -22.44 -10.00 24.99
CA ARG A 566 -23.17 -11.27 24.84
C ARG A 566 -24.62 -11.12 24.35
N LYS A 567 -25.22 -9.93 24.49
CA LYS A 567 -26.59 -9.63 24.02
C LYS A 567 -26.64 -9.07 22.60
N LEU A 568 -25.49 -8.84 21.96
CA LEU A 568 -25.46 -8.30 20.60
C LEU A 568 -26.09 -9.29 19.62
N ARG A 569 -26.84 -8.72 18.67
CA ARG A 569 -27.42 -9.48 17.55
C ARG A 569 -26.32 -9.83 16.54
N PRO A 570 -26.43 -10.97 15.86
CA PRO A 570 -25.55 -11.30 14.73
C PRO A 570 -25.55 -10.21 13.67
N SER A 571 -24.40 -9.99 13.02
CA SER A 571 -24.21 -8.89 12.08
C SER A 571 -24.25 -9.29 10.61
N PHE A 572 -24.07 -10.58 10.29
CA PHE A 572 -23.86 -11.04 8.91
C PHE A 572 -24.82 -12.12 8.41
N LYS A 573 -25.59 -12.73 9.32
CA LYS A 573 -26.66 -13.69 9.00
C LYS A 573 -27.94 -13.26 9.72
N ASP A 574 -29.06 -13.25 9.01
CA ASP A 574 -30.35 -12.83 9.56
C ASP A 574 -30.81 -13.75 10.71
N ASN A 575 -30.56 -15.06 10.58
CA ASN A 575 -30.88 -16.07 11.59
C ASN A 575 -29.70 -17.01 11.81
N GLY A 576 -29.45 -17.39 13.08
CA GLY A 576 -28.44 -18.39 13.44
C GLY A 576 -26.98 -17.95 13.30
N GLY A 577 -26.71 -16.66 13.06
CA GLY A 577 -25.36 -16.13 13.02
C GLY A 577 -24.67 -16.11 14.39
N THR A 578 -23.35 -16.23 14.38
CA THR A 578 -22.50 -16.25 15.57
C THR A 578 -21.59 -15.02 15.66
N VAL A 579 -21.36 -14.34 14.53
CA VAL A 579 -20.47 -13.19 14.45
C VAL A 579 -21.26 -11.91 14.74
N THR A 580 -20.75 -11.09 15.65
CA THR A 580 -21.35 -9.83 16.08
C THR A 580 -20.35 -8.68 16.02
N ALA A 581 -20.83 -7.45 16.11
CA ALA A 581 -19.98 -6.27 16.25
C ALA A 581 -19.07 -6.32 17.50
N GLY A 582 -19.39 -7.13 18.53
CA GLY A 582 -18.59 -7.24 19.74
C GLY A 582 -17.50 -8.31 19.69
N ASN A 583 -17.65 -9.32 18.83
CA ASN A 583 -16.66 -10.37 18.62
C ASN A 583 -15.96 -10.27 17.25
N ALA A 584 -16.20 -9.18 16.51
CA ALA A 584 -15.48 -8.77 15.31
C ALA A 584 -14.55 -7.59 15.65
N SER A 585 -13.45 -7.42 14.90
CA SER A 585 -12.63 -6.21 15.03
C SER A 585 -13.39 -4.97 14.60
N SER A 586 -13.12 -3.84 15.27
CA SER A 586 -13.67 -2.55 14.87
C SER A 586 -12.99 -2.02 13.60
N ILE A 587 -13.75 -1.22 12.84
CA ILE A 587 -13.20 -0.38 11.78
C ILE A 587 -12.36 0.70 12.44
N SER A 588 -11.13 0.89 11.97
CA SER A 588 -10.15 1.72 12.69
C SER A 588 -9.21 2.49 11.77
N ASP A 589 -8.63 3.55 12.33
CA ASP A 589 -7.59 4.37 11.72
C ASP A 589 -6.28 4.20 12.50
N GLY A 590 -5.14 4.12 11.80
CA GLY A 590 -3.84 4.05 12.46
C GLY A 590 -2.66 3.77 11.53
N ALA A 591 -1.45 3.94 12.04
CA ALA A 591 -0.20 3.60 11.35
C ALA A 591 0.82 2.98 12.29
N ALA A 592 1.71 2.16 11.74
CA ALA A 592 2.79 1.47 12.44
C ALA A 592 4.03 1.40 11.54
N ALA A 593 5.21 1.68 12.10
CA ALA A 593 6.48 1.73 11.40
C ALA A 593 7.60 1.04 12.19
N LEU A 594 8.48 0.37 11.45
CA LEU A 594 9.69 -0.29 11.92
C LEU A 594 10.87 0.23 11.09
N VAL A 595 12.00 0.48 11.75
CA VAL A 595 13.28 0.81 11.12
C VAL A 595 14.11 -0.46 11.08
N LEU A 596 14.36 -0.96 9.87
CA LEU A 596 15.14 -2.16 9.62
C LEU A 596 16.53 -1.77 9.14
N VAL A 597 17.56 -2.39 9.72
CA VAL A 597 18.96 -2.11 9.42
C VAL A 597 19.73 -3.42 9.23
N SER A 598 20.67 -3.47 8.29
CA SER A 598 21.60 -4.60 8.19
C SER A 598 22.44 -4.72 9.47
N GLY A 599 22.77 -5.93 9.91
CA GLY A 599 23.57 -6.13 11.11
C GLY A 599 24.93 -5.39 11.04
N GLU A 600 25.56 -5.38 9.87
CA GLU A 600 26.77 -4.59 9.61
C GLU A 600 26.55 -3.09 9.85
N LYS A 601 25.46 -2.53 9.29
CA LYS A 601 25.16 -1.11 9.44
C LYS A 601 24.74 -0.75 10.87
N ALA A 602 24.05 -1.65 11.56
CA ALA A 602 23.67 -1.48 12.96
C ALA A 602 24.93 -1.39 13.85
N LEU A 603 25.91 -2.26 13.63
CA LEU A 603 27.21 -2.21 14.31
C LEU A 603 28.01 -0.96 13.94
N GLN A 604 28.08 -0.60 12.66
CA GLN A 604 28.79 0.58 12.16
C GLN A 604 28.28 1.88 12.80
N LEU A 605 26.95 1.99 12.95
CA LEU A 605 26.30 3.18 13.50
C LEU A 605 26.13 3.13 15.03
N GLY A 606 26.53 2.03 15.68
CA GLY A 606 26.36 1.85 17.13
C GLY A 606 24.90 1.84 17.58
N LEU A 607 23.98 1.32 16.75
CA LEU A 607 22.55 1.31 17.04
C LEU A 607 22.19 0.22 18.05
N GLN A 608 21.17 0.51 18.87
CA GLN A 608 20.58 -0.50 19.74
C GLN A 608 19.67 -1.42 18.91
N VAL A 609 20.06 -2.68 18.77
CA VAL A 609 19.22 -3.70 18.13
C VAL A 609 18.16 -4.17 19.14
N LEU A 610 16.89 -4.04 18.77
CA LEU A 610 15.75 -4.51 19.56
C LEU A 610 15.47 -6.00 19.31
N ALA A 611 15.51 -6.40 18.04
CA ALA A 611 15.20 -7.76 17.61
C ALA A 611 15.79 -8.04 16.23
N LYS A 612 15.77 -9.32 15.82
CA LYS A 612 16.11 -9.80 14.48
C LYS A 612 14.90 -10.46 13.82
N ILE A 613 14.74 -10.26 12.52
CA ILE A 613 13.79 -11.04 11.72
C ILE A 613 14.46 -12.38 11.38
N LYS A 614 13.92 -13.48 11.90
CA LYS A 614 14.50 -14.82 11.72
C LYS A 614 13.91 -15.60 10.57
N GLY A 615 12.65 -15.36 10.24
CA GLY A 615 12.00 -15.99 9.11
C GLY A 615 10.63 -15.40 8.85
N TYR A 616 10.08 -15.73 7.69
CA TYR A 616 8.78 -15.25 7.25
C TYR A 616 8.17 -16.22 6.25
N GLY A 617 6.86 -16.15 6.08
CA GLY A 617 6.12 -17.06 5.23
C GLY A 617 4.81 -16.46 4.78
N ASP A 618 4.50 -16.66 3.51
CA ASP A 618 3.21 -16.36 2.92
C ASP A 618 2.53 -17.66 2.49
N ALA A 619 1.22 -17.73 2.66
CA ALA A 619 0.38 -18.83 2.20
C ALA A 619 -0.96 -18.30 1.66
N ALA A 620 -1.61 -19.10 0.81
CA ALA A 620 -2.96 -18.82 0.32
C ALA A 620 -3.76 -20.13 0.19
N GLN A 621 -5.08 -19.98 0.21
CA GLN A 621 -6.07 -21.03 -0.03
C GLN A 621 -7.33 -20.40 -0.63
N GLU A 622 -8.46 -21.10 -0.65
CA GLU A 622 -9.72 -20.58 -1.17
C GLU A 622 -10.11 -19.24 -0.53
N PRO A 623 -10.65 -18.27 -1.29
CA PRO A 623 -10.96 -16.93 -0.80
C PRO A 623 -11.85 -16.87 0.45
N GLU A 624 -12.91 -17.67 0.48
CA GLU A 624 -13.86 -17.76 1.60
C GLU A 624 -13.25 -18.33 2.88
N PHE A 625 -12.14 -19.06 2.78
CA PHE A 625 -11.41 -19.62 3.91
C PHE A 625 -10.20 -18.77 4.32
N PHE A 626 -10.11 -17.50 3.92
CA PHE A 626 -9.00 -16.62 4.36
C PHE A 626 -8.77 -16.64 5.89
N THR A 627 -9.84 -16.88 6.66
CA THR A 627 -9.86 -16.98 8.12
C THR A 627 -8.90 -18.01 8.70
N THR A 628 -8.54 -19.08 7.99
CA THR A 628 -7.59 -20.11 8.46
C THR A 628 -6.29 -20.18 7.65
N ALA A 629 -6.09 -19.27 6.71
CA ALA A 629 -4.81 -19.16 6.01
C ALA A 629 -3.59 -18.94 6.94
N PRO A 630 -3.71 -18.27 8.12
CA PRO A 630 -2.58 -18.19 9.06
C PRO A 630 -2.07 -19.55 9.53
N ALA A 631 -2.92 -20.57 9.63
CA ALA A 631 -2.52 -21.93 9.97
C ALA A 631 -1.58 -22.57 8.93
N LEU A 632 -1.52 -22.02 7.71
CA LEU A 632 -0.57 -22.41 6.67
C LEU A 632 0.69 -21.53 6.70
N ALA A 633 0.52 -20.22 6.89
CA ALA A 633 1.63 -19.26 6.85
C ALA A 633 2.55 -19.36 8.07
N ILE A 634 2.00 -19.56 9.27
CA ILE A 634 2.76 -19.62 10.53
C ILE A 634 3.78 -20.77 10.53
N PRO A 635 3.39 -22.03 10.23
CA PRO A 635 4.36 -23.13 10.15
C PRO A 635 5.45 -22.89 9.09
N LYS A 636 5.10 -22.32 7.94
CA LYS A 636 6.05 -21.97 6.89
C LYS A 636 7.08 -20.95 7.37
N ALA A 637 6.64 -19.91 8.10
CA ALA A 637 7.53 -18.90 8.67
C ALA A 637 8.46 -19.47 9.75
N ILE A 638 7.96 -20.35 10.62
CA ILE A 638 8.73 -21.05 11.66
C ILE A 638 9.79 -21.95 11.02
N ALA A 639 9.40 -22.74 10.00
CA ALA A 639 10.32 -23.61 9.28
C ALA A 639 11.40 -22.80 8.54
N HIS A 640 11.04 -21.68 7.89
CA HIS A 640 12.00 -20.77 7.27
C HIS A 640 12.97 -20.16 8.29
N ALA A 641 12.53 -19.95 9.53
CA ALA A 641 13.40 -19.49 10.62
C ALA A 641 14.34 -20.57 11.17
N GLY A 642 14.20 -21.83 10.73
CA GLY A 642 14.95 -22.98 11.26
C GLY A 642 14.54 -23.36 12.68
N LEU A 643 13.31 -23.03 13.09
CA LEU A 643 12.78 -23.28 14.43
C LEU A 643 11.71 -24.39 14.42
N GLN A 644 11.41 -24.88 15.62
CA GLN A 644 10.25 -25.72 15.90
C GLN A 644 9.16 -24.90 16.62
N SER A 645 7.88 -25.24 16.42
CA SER A 645 6.76 -24.53 17.06
C SER A 645 6.84 -24.52 18.59
N SER A 646 7.50 -25.52 19.19
CA SER A 646 7.75 -25.61 20.64
C SER A 646 8.70 -24.53 21.17
N GLN A 647 9.53 -23.94 20.32
CA GLN A 647 10.48 -22.88 20.68
C GLN A 647 9.85 -21.48 20.67
N VAL A 648 8.60 -21.35 20.21
CA VAL A 648 7.90 -20.06 20.17
C VAL A 648 7.28 -19.77 21.54
N ASP A 649 7.62 -18.61 22.08
CA ASP A 649 7.15 -18.16 23.40
C ASP A 649 5.76 -17.53 23.30
N TYR A 650 5.58 -16.63 22.32
CA TYR A 650 4.34 -15.87 22.14
C TYR A 650 3.95 -15.73 20.68
N TYR A 651 2.64 -15.64 20.46
CA TYR A 651 2.02 -15.46 19.16
C TYR A 651 1.15 -14.21 19.17
N GLU A 652 1.26 -13.41 18.12
CA GLU A 652 0.25 -12.41 17.78
C GLU A 652 -0.50 -12.87 16.52
N ILE A 653 -1.72 -13.40 16.70
CA ILE A 653 -2.58 -13.81 15.58
C ILE A 653 -3.68 -12.75 15.43
N ASN A 654 -3.67 -12.03 14.31
CA ASN A 654 -4.58 -10.90 14.12
C ASN A 654 -6.05 -11.33 14.20
N GLU A 655 -6.81 -10.68 15.09
CA GLU A 655 -8.20 -10.99 15.40
C GLU A 655 -9.17 -10.23 14.49
N ALA A 656 -9.13 -10.48 13.16
CA ALA A 656 -10.13 -9.87 12.26
C ALA A 656 -11.56 -10.20 12.74
N PHE A 657 -11.73 -11.43 13.25
CA PHE A 657 -12.88 -11.88 14.04
C PHE A 657 -12.37 -12.81 15.15
N ALA A 658 -13.10 -12.94 16.26
CA ALA A 658 -12.75 -13.87 17.34
C ALA A 658 -12.60 -15.31 16.84
N VAL A 659 -13.49 -15.73 15.92
CA VAL A 659 -13.44 -17.04 15.28
C VAL A 659 -12.13 -17.29 14.51
N VAL A 660 -11.49 -16.25 13.95
CA VAL A 660 -10.20 -16.38 13.25
C VAL A 660 -9.11 -16.80 14.23
N ALA A 661 -9.01 -16.13 15.38
CA ALA A 661 -8.02 -16.49 16.39
C ALA A 661 -8.27 -17.89 16.95
N LEU A 662 -9.52 -18.20 17.32
CA LEU A 662 -9.91 -19.50 17.85
C LEU A 662 -9.64 -20.66 16.87
N ALA A 663 -9.98 -20.50 15.59
CA ALA A 663 -9.78 -21.54 14.58
C ALA A 663 -8.29 -21.80 14.35
N ASN A 664 -7.46 -20.76 14.20
CA ASN A 664 -6.02 -20.94 14.01
C ASN A 664 -5.33 -21.48 15.26
N GLN A 665 -5.76 -21.07 16.46
CA GLN A 665 -5.28 -21.65 17.72
C GLN A 665 -5.55 -23.16 17.77
N LYS A 666 -6.78 -23.58 17.42
CA LYS A 666 -7.18 -25.00 17.36
C LYS A 666 -6.36 -25.78 16.32
N LEU A 667 -6.22 -25.26 15.11
CA LEU A 667 -5.50 -25.91 14.01
C LEU A 667 -3.99 -26.06 14.29
N LEU A 668 -3.39 -25.08 14.95
CA LEU A 668 -1.95 -25.07 15.25
C LEU A 668 -1.62 -25.70 16.61
N GLY A 669 -2.63 -26.08 17.41
CA GLY A 669 -2.43 -26.63 18.75
C GLY A 669 -1.76 -25.65 19.72
N ILE A 670 -2.05 -24.34 19.59
CA ILE A 670 -1.43 -23.30 20.42
C ILE A 670 -2.23 -23.14 21.71
N THR A 671 -1.53 -22.95 22.83
CA THR A 671 -2.17 -22.71 24.13
C THR A 671 -2.67 -21.24 24.24
N PRO A 672 -3.88 -20.99 24.78
CA PRO A 672 -4.48 -19.64 24.86
C PRO A 672 -3.62 -18.59 25.58
N GLU A 673 -2.74 -19.02 26.48
CA GLU A 673 -1.86 -18.16 27.30
C GLU A 673 -0.68 -17.60 26.50
N LYS A 674 -0.44 -18.12 25.29
CA LYS A 674 0.63 -17.66 24.39
C LYS A 674 0.13 -16.75 23.28
N VAL A 675 -1.18 -16.66 23.04
CA VAL A 675 -1.76 -15.90 21.93
C VAL A 675 -2.33 -14.58 22.44
N ASN A 676 -1.95 -13.45 21.81
CA ASN A 676 -2.53 -12.12 22.04
C ASN A 676 -2.66 -11.77 23.54
N VAL A 677 -1.56 -11.91 24.28
CA VAL A 677 -1.57 -11.80 25.75
C VAL A 677 -1.83 -10.39 26.27
N ASN A 678 -1.73 -9.38 25.41
CA ASN A 678 -2.08 -7.99 25.68
C ASN A 678 -3.38 -7.57 24.97
N GLY A 679 -4.21 -8.53 24.53
CA GLY A 679 -5.37 -8.28 23.68
C GLY A 679 -4.98 -8.13 22.22
N GLY A 680 -5.96 -8.27 21.32
CA GLY A 680 -5.74 -8.20 19.88
C GLY A 680 -6.71 -7.26 19.17
N ALA A 681 -6.93 -7.46 17.88
CA ALA A 681 -7.68 -6.52 17.03
C ALA A 681 -9.18 -6.43 17.38
N VAL A 682 -9.77 -7.39 18.09
CA VAL A 682 -11.15 -7.28 18.59
C VAL A 682 -11.26 -6.11 19.59
N SER A 683 -10.25 -5.92 20.43
CA SER A 683 -10.24 -4.84 21.43
C SER A 683 -9.48 -3.58 20.99
N LEU A 684 -8.39 -3.76 20.24
CA LEU A 684 -7.51 -2.67 19.80
C LEU A 684 -7.93 -2.03 18.48
N GLY A 685 -8.72 -2.74 17.65
CA GLY A 685 -9.11 -2.29 16.31
C GLY A 685 -8.23 -2.82 15.16
N HIS A 686 -8.72 -2.66 13.93
CA HIS A 686 -8.13 -3.28 12.74
C HIS A 686 -7.99 -2.31 11.54
N PRO A 687 -7.03 -1.38 11.56
CA PRO A 687 -6.68 -0.60 10.38
C PRO A 687 -5.97 -1.50 9.36
N LEU A 688 -6.65 -1.84 8.26
CA LEU A 688 -6.24 -2.92 7.34
C LEU A 688 -4.75 -2.88 6.96
N GLY A 689 -4.30 -1.84 6.24
CA GLY A 689 -2.93 -1.72 5.76
C GLY A 689 -1.85 -1.63 6.85
N CYS A 690 -2.23 -1.26 8.07
CA CYS A 690 -1.36 -1.09 9.23
C CYS A 690 -1.23 -2.37 10.08
N SER A 691 -2.28 -3.18 10.16
CA SER A 691 -2.44 -4.20 11.20
C SER A 691 -1.33 -5.24 11.23
N GLY A 692 -0.85 -5.68 10.06
CA GLY A 692 0.29 -6.60 9.98
C GLY A 692 1.59 -6.06 10.61
N ALA A 693 1.83 -4.75 10.55
CA ALA A 693 2.98 -4.13 11.21
C ALA A 693 2.69 -3.86 12.70
N ARG A 694 1.46 -3.45 13.04
CA ARG A 694 1.02 -3.22 14.42
C ARG A 694 1.21 -4.45 15.30
N ILE A 695 0.79 -5.63 14.83
CA ILE A 695 0.95 -6.88 15.60
C ILE A 695 2.43 -7.23 15.85
N LEU A 696 3.33 -6.93 14.92
CA LEU A 696 4.76 -7.18 15.11
C LEU A 696 5.35 -6.26 16.18
N ILE A 697 4.94 -4.99 16.20
CA ILE A 697 5.38 -4.05 17.23
C ILE A 697 4.87 -4.48 18.61
N THR A 698 3.59 -4.81 18.72
CA THR A 698 3.01 -5.29 19.99
C THR A 698 3.66 -6.60 20.46
N LEU A 699 3.97 -7.52 19.54
CA LEU A 699 4.72 -8.75 19.84
C LEU A 699 6.10 -8.48 20.44
N LEU A 700 6.85 -7.51 19.91
CA LEU A 700 8.13 -7.10 20.51
C LEU A 700 7.98 -6.61 21.95
N GLY A 701 6.90 -5.87 22.22
CA GLY A 701 6.57 -5.38 23.56
C GLY A 701 6.24 -6.52 24.51
N ILE A 702 5.49 -7.51 24.03
CA ILE A 702 5.17 -8.75 24.77
C ILE A 702 6.46 -9.52 25.11
N LEU A 703 7.31 -9.78 24.11
CA LEU A 703 8.57 -10.50 24.32
C LEU A 703 9.45 -9.77 25.34
N LYS A 704 9.57 -8.44 25.24
CA LYS A 704 10.34 -7.62 26.17
C LYS A 704 9.79 -7.68 27.60
N ASN A 705 8.48 -7.50 27.76
CA ASN A 705 7.85 -7.42 29.08
C ASN A 705 7.72 -8.77 29.79
N ARG A 706 7.77 -9.88 29.03
CA ARG A 706 7.60 -11.25 29.55
C ARG A 706 8.83 -12.12 29.38
N ASN A 707 9.99 -11.54 29.09
CA ASN A 707 11.27 -12.25 28.92
C ASN A 707 11.20 -13.38 27.88
N GLY A 708 10.41 -13.20 26.82
CA GLY A 708 10.36 -14.12 25.69
C GLY A 708 11.50 -13.88 24.70
N LYS A 709 11.95 -14.94 24.03
CA LYS A 709 13.02 -14.90 23.03
C LYS A 709 12.47 -14.93 21.60
N TYR A 710 11.56 -15.88 21.30
CA TYR A 710 11.00 -16.05 19.97
C TYR A 710 9.51 -15.76 19.94
N GLY A 711 9.09 -14.90 19.01
CA GLY A 711 7.68 -14.60 18.79
C GLY A 711 7.28 -14.77 17.33
N VAL A 712 6.01 -15.10 17.08
CA VAL A 712 5.46 -15.19 15.72
C VAL A 712 4.22 -14.32 15.57
N GLY A 713 4.27 -13.40 14.60
CA GLY A 713 3.10 -12.64 14.15
C GLY A 713 2.46 -13.32 12.94
N GLY A 714 1.13 -13.42 12.91
CA GLY A 714 0.37 -13.97 11.79
C GLY A 714 -0.88 -13.15 11.49
N VAL A 715 -1.12 -12.85 10.22
CA VAL A 715 -2.27 -12.05 9.76
C VAL A 715 -2.90 -12.68 8.52
N CYS A 716 -4.20 -12.95 8.57
CA CYS A 716 -4.99 -13.33 7.41
C CYS A 716 -5.28 -12.10 6.54
N ASN A 717 -5.58 -12.28 5.26
CA ASN A 717 -6.00 -11.20 4.37
C ASN A 717 -7.12 -11.67 3.44
N GLY A 718 -8.09 -10.78 3.18
CA GLY A 718 -9.18 -11.03 2.23
C GLY A 718 -8.67 -11.49 0.86
N GLY A 719 -9.44 -12.37 0.21
CA GLY A 719 -9.02 -13.07 -1.01
C GLY A 719 -8.28 -14.40 -0.79
N GLY A 720 -8.20 -14.88 0.47
CA GLY A 720 -7.74 -16.24 0.80
C GLY A 720 -6.29 -16.35 1.29
N GLY A 721 -5.60 -15.23 1.55
CA GLY A 721 -4.17 -15.22 1.88
C GLY A 721 -3.86 -15.06 3.37
N ALA A 722 -2.60 -15.29 3.73
CA ALA A 722 -2.02 -14.88 5.00
C ALA A 722 -0.51 -14.62 4.88
N SER A 723 0.01 -13.86 5.84
CA SER A 723 1.43 -13.60 6.05
C SER A 723 1.79 -13.88 7.51
N ALA A 724 2.98 -14.43 7.74
CA ALA A 724 3.53 -14.64 9.07
C ALA A 724 5.03 -14.32 9.13
N LEU A 725 5.50 -13.84 10.29
CA LEU A 725 6.87 -13.41 10.50
C LEU A 725 7.36 -13.81 11.90
N VAL A 726 8.59 -14.31 11.96
CA VAL A 726 9.26 -14.77 13.18
C VAL A 726 10.28 -13.73 13.64
N LEU A 727 10.16 -13.32 14.90
CA LEU A 727 11.05 -12.37 15.56
C LEU A 727 11.87 -13.07 16.64
N GLU A 728 13.15 -12.71 16.72
CA GLU A 728 14.03 -13.04 17.85
C GLU A 728 14.37 -11.74 18.60
N LEU A 729 13.92 -11.61 19.85
CA LEU A 729 14.32 -10.50 20.72
C LEU A 729 15.81 -10.62 21.06
N VAL A 730 16.59 -9.54 21.01
CA VAL A 730 18.04 -9.58 21.28
C VAL A 730 18.35 -9.53 22.76
#